data_AF-A0A844MXL1-F1
#
_entry.id   AF-A0A844MXL1-F1
#
_cell.length_a   1.000
_cell.length_b   1.000
_cell.length_c   1.000
_cell.angle_alpha   90.00
_cell.angle_beta   90.00
_cell.angle_gamma   90.00
#
_symmetry.space_group_name_H-M   'P 1'
#
loop_
_entity.id
_entity.type
_entity.pdbx_description
1 polymer ?
#
loop_
_entity_poly.entity_id
_entity_poly.type
_entity_poly.pdbx_seq_one_letter_code
_entity_poly.pdbx_strand_id
1 'polypeptide(L)'
;MTIVQLTSRIESVKVYCAGATVTRIAELSLTPENLPEQVEIAELPLSLEDSSIRVKVEVERGTAPLANDVRIGLAVPPPPEIPNPPLDEEIRAATACVQQLENLITLIENEIEVLDKLHVPNRPKEEPGKAPPPSPTSARLALANFSDEQIRLRLQEARENKEKLRLARENLADLEQKQRLASSAKDARPNELRKTAIVSLSYEGEALDAEVGQLIVEYFVPGARWTPTYVCRLNSVESSASIAVRSLLCQRTGEDWSGVRLELSTAEPLAWCALPELPSLRLGKAQPVSKKSGWRRPPIGVELLFEDYDRQQEAALLASIPESAIADEFSSVYVPHLTPIRSLKPQLRSVEEELERGFSAPSAAYGASYADEEPQDPTSSIPIEELQLSTAAYKALKRAQIYTVADVLNLTQEDLQQIQYLSQKSAQELMNALQQRLGITLPSEKNEEIASVRSLVTRSAPAPSPEFLTRRRGLSTETTRSKRGGEAFDSLLAYNMMRLGKANNHVKRGKLSIEQQEEVYVESLKRRPVVVNFDVLEVVQQAVNDAQSCLGVTLPPGGINVRTVAGSFDYAYSADGRVDVPSDGQFHSVALTGRTTDVDLRYIVVPREDTNVFRIAQLRNPLRAPLLAGSADVYVDNEYILSTNIATVPPQGNMELGLGVEQSIKVARNTSYQEVRSGETIVAFNELRHHIKIDIHNLMSRSAKIEVRERLPIPAEGAKVDVQVEQVTPAWRKYKQEERSAPIVGGYRWLVEVPAKEQQSLSVEYTIKTFVDSELIGGNRREE
;
A
#
# COMPACT_ATOMS: atom_id res chain seq x y z
N MET A 1 -7.92 34.48 32.21
CA MET A 1 -8.58 33.83 31.06
C MET A 1 -8.36 32.34 31.21
N THR A 2 -9.43 31.60 31.47
CA THR A 2 -9.36 30.16 31.77
C THR A 2 -9.62 29.42 30.47
N ILE A 3 -8.56 28.86 29.86
CA ILE A 3 -8.71 27.98 28.69
C ILE A 3 -9.26 26.65 29.20
N VAL A 4 -10.41 26.23 28.68
CA VAL A 4 -11.01 24.95 29.04
C VAL A 4 -10.52 23.89 28.06
N GLN A 5 -9.72 22.94 28.54
CA GLN A 5 -9.26 21.81 27.73
C GLN A 5 -10.37 20.77 27.63
N LEU A 6 -10.75 20.40 26.41
CA LEU A 6 -11.75 19.36 26.14
C LEU A 6 -11.09 18.07 25.66
N THR A 7 -11.64 16.96 26.11
CA THR A 7 -11.33 15.63 25.56
C THR A 7 -12.17 15.42 24.30
N SER A 8 -11.52 15.06 23.20
CA SER A 8 -12.18 14.83 21.92
C SER A 8 -12.03 13.37 21.48
N ARG A 9 -12.99 12.86 20.71
CA ARG A 9 -12.91 11.54 20.07
C ARG A 9 -13.16 11.65 18.57
N ILE A 10 -12.54 10.76 17.79
CA ILE A 10 -12.79 10.68 16.35
C ILE A 10 -14.16 10.02 16.13
N GLU A 11 -15.06 10.70 15.43
CA GLU A 11 -16.40 10.20 15.13
C GLU A 11 -16.51 9.64 13.71
N SER A 12 -15.90 10.34 12.74
CA SER A 12 -15.90 9.92 11.34
C SER A 12 -14.61 10.29 10.63
N VAL A 13 -14.27 9.49 9.61
CA VAL A 13 -13.11 9.70 8.75
C VAL A 13 -13.52 9.52 7.30
N LYS A 14 -13.13 10.47 6.45
CA LYS A 14 -13.29 10.40 5.00
C LYS A 14 -11.92 10.30 4.33
N VAL A 15 -11.58 9.14 3.79
CA VAL A 15 -10.29 8.90 3.13
C VAL A 15 -10.42 9.14 1.64
N TYR A 16 -9.52 9.93 1.06
CA TYR A 16 -9.52 10.27 -0.35
C TYR A 16 -8.52 9.42 -1.14
N CYS A 17 -8.34 9.72 -2.43
CA CYS A 17 -7.26 9.13 -3.23
C CYS A 17 -5.87 9.31 -2.57
N ALA A 18 -5.70 10.43 -1.86
CA ALA A 18 -4.53 10.70 -1.02
C ALA A 18 -4.96 11.57 0.17
N GLY A 19 -4.59 11.15 1.37
CA GLY A 19 -4.97 11.78 2.63
C GLY A 19 -6.39 11.45 3.08
N ALA A 20 -6.75 11.99 4.23
CA ALA A 20 -8.06 11.83 4.84
C ALA A 20 -8.48 13.11 5.55
N THR A 21 -9.78 13.35 5.59
CA THR A 21 -10.40 14.32 6.49
C THR A 21 -10.91 13.59 7.71
N VAL A 22 -10.52 14.05 8.89
CA VAL A 22 -10.90 13.48 10.19
C VAL A 22 -11.85 14.45 10.87
N THR A 23 -12.96 13.93 11.40
CA THR A 23 -13.93 14.67 12.19
C THR A 23 -13.90 14.19 13.63
N ARG A 24 -13.50 15.08 14.53
CA ARG A 24 -13.54 14.88 15.98
C ARG A 24 -14.75 15.58 16.58
N ILE A 25 -15.30 14.98 17.63
CA ILE A 25 -16.33 15.59 18.47
C ILE A 25 -15.81 15.71 19.90
N ALA A 26 -16.09 16.85 20.53
CA ALA A 26 -15.82 17.09 21.94
C ALA A 26 -17.09 17.61 22.61
N GLU A 27 -17.36 17.14 23.83
CA GLU A 27 -18.50 17.58 24.63
C GLU A 27 -18.17 18.93 25.27
N LEU A 28 -19.03 19.92 25.05
CA LEU A 28 -18.88 21.28 25.55
C LEU A 28 -19.99 21.56 26.56
N SER A 29 -19.62 21.71 27.84
CA SER A 29 -20.57 22.10 28.89
C SER A 29 -20.82 23.60 28.84
N LEU A 30 -22.04 24.01 28.50
CA LEU A 30 -22.45 25.41 28.48
C LEU A 30 -23.39 25.64 29.67
N THR A 31 -22.91 26.39 30.67
CA THR A 31 -23.72 26.78 31.83
C THR A 31 -23.82 28.30 31.91
N PRO A 32 -24.97 28.88 32.29
CA PRO A 32 -25.13 30.33 32.36
C PRO A 32 -24.14 31.03 33.30
N GLU A 33 -23.61 30.31 34.30
CA GLU A 33 -22.59 30.81 35.24
C GLU A 33 -21.14 30.63 34.74
N ASN A 34 -20.89 29.73 33.78
CA ASN A 34 -19.56 29.43 33.28
C ASN A 34 -19.63 29.14 31.77
N LEU A 35 -19.47 30.21 30.99
CA LEU A 35 -19.34 30.17 29.53
C LEU A 35 -17.85 30.29 29.16
N PRO A 36 -17.22 29.25 28.60
CA PRO A 36 -15.81 29.33 28.23
C PRO A 36 -15.61 30.29 27.06
N GLU A 37 -14.76 31.32 27.23
CA GLU A 37 -14.34 32.21 26.14
C GLU A 37 -13.37 31.50 25.17
N GLN A 38 -12.53 30.61 25.71
CA GLN A 38 -11.55 29.84 24.95
C GLN A 38 -11.58 28.37 25.33
N VAL A 39 -11.50 27.54 24.30
CA VAL A 39 -11.53 26.09 24.41
C VAL A 39 -10.31 25.51 23.71
N GLU A 40 -9.65 24.55 24.33
CA GLU A 40 -8.51 23.85 23.73
C GLU A 40 -8.85 22.40 23.42
N ILE A 41 -8.58 21.98 22.18
CA ILE A 41 -8.57 20.58 21.78
C ILE A 41 -7.12 20.13 21.67
N ALA A 42 -6.76 19.17 22.51
CA ALA A 42 -5.43 18.58 22.56
C ALA A 42 -5.28 17.35 21.65
N GLU A 43 -4.04 16.86 21.56
CA GLU A 43 -3.69 15.59 20.92
C GLU A 43 -4.04 15.52 19.43
N LEU A 44 -3.89 16.63 18.70
CA LEU A 44 -4.00 16.63 17.24
C LEU A 44 -2.67 16.16 16.61
N PRO A 45 -2.72 15.47 15.45
CA PRO A 45 -1.52 14.92 14.84
C PRO A 45 -0.62 16.03 14.31
N LEU A 46 0.69 15.82 14.40
CA LEU A 46 1.67 16.82 13.98
C LEU A 46 1.66 17.04 12.46
N SER A 47 1.28 16.02 11.69
CA SER A 47 1.16 16.06 10.22
C SER A 47 -0.12 16.73 9.71
N LEU A 48 -1.01 17.17 10.60
CA LEU A 48 -2.23 17.91 10.23
C LEU A 48 -1.88 19.17 9.44
N GLU A 49 -2.69 19.45 8.40
CA GLU A 49 -2.55 20.69 7.65
C GLU A 49 -3.26 21.85 8.37
N ASP A 50 -2.50 22.86 8.78
CA ASP A 50 -2.99 23.94 9.64
C ASP A 50 -4.16 24.73 9.02
N SER A 51 -4.07 24.98 7.72
CA SER A 51 -5.10 25.72 6.96
C SER A 51 -6.42 24.95 6.80
N SER A 52 -6.43 23.65 7.12
CA SER A 52 -7.57 22.76 6.91
C SER A 52 -8.53 22.70 8.09
N ILE A 53 -8.12 23.14 9.29
CA ILE A 53 -8.96 23.04 10.49
C ILE A 53 -10.23 23.88 10.32
N ARG A 54 -11.38 23.24 10.52
CA ARG A 54 -12.70 23.85 10.58
C ARG A 54 -13.34 23.46 11.90
N VAL A 55 -13.99 24.43 12.54
CA VAL A 55 -14.65 24.22 13.83
C VAL A 55 -16.09 24.67 13.71
N LYS A 56 -17.00 23.83 14.21
CA LYS A 56 -18.43 24.10 14.29
C LYS A 56 -18.91 23.73 15.69
N VAL A 57 -19.80 24.54 16.26
CA VAL A 57 -20.51 24.18 17.48
C VAL A 57 -21.95 23.85 17.14
N GLU A 58 -22.43 22.71 17.61
CA GLU A 58 -23.82 22.28 17.52
C GLU A 58 -24.41 22.19 18.93
N VAL A 59 -25.66 22.62 19.08
CA VAL A 59 -26.40 22.57 20.35
C VAL A 59 -27.78 21.99 20.06
N GLU A 60 -28.32 21.17 20.95
CA GLU A 60 -29.59 20.46 20.71
C GLU A 60 -30.81 21.40 20.66
N ARG A 61 -30.78 22.51 21.40
CA ARG A 61 -31.78 23.59 21.40
C ARG A 61 -31.05 24.93 21.56
N GLY A 62 -31.70 26.05 21.20
CA GLY A 62 -31.09 27.39 21.31
C GLY A 62 -30.14 27.78 20.18
N THR A 63 -29.41 28.88 20.39
CA THR A 63 -28.44 29.45 19.44
C THR A 63 -27.04 28.94 19.76
N ALA A 64 -26.37 28.30 18.79
CA ALA A 64 -25.01 27.82 18.96
C ALA A 64 -24.00 28.98 19.05
N PRO A 65 -22.96 28.87 19.90
CA PRO A 65 -21.89 29.87 19.94
C PRO A 65 -21.09 29.86 18.62
N LEU A 66 -20.61 31.04 18.24
CA LEU A 66 -19.80 31.22 17.03
C LEU A 66 -18.32 31.03 17.37
N ALA A 67 -17.63 30.18 16.60
CA ALA A 67 -16.18 30.06 16.64
C ALA A 67 -15.56 31.17 15.77
N ASN A 68 -14.99 32.18 16.42
CA ASN A 68 -14.48 33.38 15.74
C ASN A 68 -13.04 33.26 15.27
N ASP A 69 -12.22 32.59 16.08
CA ASP A 69 -10.78 32.46 15.87
C ASP A 69 -10.34 31.04 16.25
N VAL A 70 -9.45 30.48 15.44
CA VAL A 70 -8.86 29.15 15.68
C VAL A 70 -7.36 29.30 15.56
N ARG A 71 -6.66 29.10 16.68
CA ARG A 71 -5.20 29.18 16.76
C ARG A 71 -4.64 27.80 16.98
N ILE A 72 -3.59 27.47 16.24
CA ILE A 72 -2.93 26.18 16.34
C ILE A 72 -1.69 26.35 17.20
N GLY A 73 -1.68 25.65 18.32
CA GLY A 73 -0.56 25.55 19.24
C GLY A 73 0.19 24.24 19.06
N LEU A 74 1.29 24.14 19.79
CA LEU A 74 2.05 22.90 19.96
C LEU A 74 2.10 22.60 21.45
N ALA A 75 1.78 21.37 21.81
CA ALA A 75 1.86 20.90 23.17
C ALA A 75 2.50 19.50 23.21
N VAL A 76 3.18 19.23 24.32
CA VAL A 76 3.62 17.88 24.66
C VAL A 76 2.60 17.36 25.68
N PRO A 77 1.72 16.41 25.29
CA PRO A 77 0.75 15.87 26.23
C PRO A 77 1.49 15.22 27.42
N PRO A 78 0.94 15.33 28.63
CA PRO A 78 1.52 14.65 29.79
C PRO A 78 1.59 13.15 29.49
N PRO A 79 2.64 12.46 29.94
CA PRO A 79 2.78 11.03 29.68
C PRO A 79 1.52 10.32 30.18
N PRO A 80 0.88 9.46 29.36
CA PRO A 80 -0.27 8.70 29.81
C PRO A 80 0.13 7.95 31.08
N GLU A 81 -0.72 7.98 32.11
CA GLU A 81 -0.57 7.08 33.24
C GLU A 81 -0.70 5.67 32.70
N ILE A 82 0.43 5.07 32.33
CA ILE A 82 0.49 3.67 31.94
C ILE A 82 -0.07 2.93 33.15
N PRO A 83 -1.26 2.30 33.06
CA PRO A 83 -1.65 1.36 34.09
C PRO A 83 -0.49 0.38 34.16
N ASN A 84 0.03 0.18 35.37
CA ASN A 84 1.10 -0.79 35.67
C ASN A 84 0.83 -2.14 34.96
N PRO A 85 1.78 -3.09 34.92
CA PRO A 85 1.74 -4.26 34.02
C PRO A 85 1.06 -5.56 34.57
N PRO A 86 -0.25 -5.66 34.93
CA PRO A 86 -0.87 -6.95 35.18
C PRO A 86 -1.40 -7.62 33.90
N LEU A 87 -1.48 -6.92 32.75
CA LEU A 87 -2.10 -7.48 31.55
C LEU A 87 -1.31 -8.68 30.97
N ASP A 88 0.03 -8.67 31.04
CA ASP A 88 0.85 -9.79 30.52
C ASP A 88 0.74 -11.03 31.42
N GLU A 89 0.51 -10.87 32.73
CA GLU A 89 0.23 -11.99 33.64
C GLU A 89 -1.19 -12.52 33.45
N GLU A 90 -2.17 -11.63 33.25
CA GLU A 90 -3.56 -12.00 32.95
C GLU A 90 -3.68 -12.72 31.60
N ILE A 91 -2.97 -12.26 30.55
CA ILE A 91 -2.92 -12.94 29.26
C ILE A 91 -2.27 -14.31 29.42
N ARG A 92 -1.12 -14.41 30.09
CA ARG A 92 -0.47 -15.71 30.35
C ARG A 92 -1.38 -16.66 31.12
N ALA A 93 -2.11 -16.17 32.11
CA ALA A 93 -3.08 -16.96 32.87
C ALA A 93 -4.28 -17.39 32.00
N ALA A 94 -4.80 -16.51 31.15
CA ALA A 94 -5.87 -16.82 30.21
C ALA A 94 -5.43 -17.84 29.15
N THR A 95 -4.23 -17.70 28.59
CA THR A 95 -3.65 -18.66 27.64
C THR A 95 -3.46 -20.03 28.30
N ALA A 96 -2.95 -20.07 29.53
CA ALA A 96 -2.80 -21.31 30.29
C ALA A 96 -4.17 -21.97 30.58
N CYS A 97 -5.20 -21.19 30.88
CA CYS A 97 -6.57 -21.68 31.09
C CYS A 97 -7.16 -22.30 29.82
N VAL A 98 -6.99 -21.65 28.66
CA VAL A 98 -7.42 -22.18 27.35
C VAL A 98 -6.72 -23.51 27.06
N GLN A 99 -5.39 -23.57 27.22
CA GLN A 99 -4.61 -24.80 27.01
C GLN A 99 -5.05 -25.92 27.96
N GLN A 100 -5.33 -25.62 29.23
CA GLN A 100 -5.80 -26.60 30.19
C GLN A 100 -7.16 -27.20 29.78
N LEU A 101 -8.09 -26.36 29.32
CA LEU A 101 -9.42 -26.81 28.87
C LEU A 101 -9.35 -27.63 27.59
N GLU A 102 -8.49 -27.26 26.63
CA GLU A 102 -8.26 -28.06 25.42
C GLU A 102 -7.70 -29.45 25.75
N ASN A 103 -6.68 -29.51 26.61
CA ASN A 103 -6.10 -30.78 27.07
C ASN A 103 -7.14 -31.68 27.76
N LEU A 104 -8.03 -31.09 28.59
CA LEU A 104 -9.10 -31.83 29.25
C LEU A 104 -10.13 -32.38 28.24
N ILE A 105 -10.51 -31.59 27.24
CA ILE A 105 -11.44 -32.05 26.20
C ILE A 105 -10.83 -33.20 25.41
N THR A 106 -9.55 -33.09 25.01
CA THR A 106 -8.86 -34.17 24.30
C THR A 106 -8.77 -35.45 25.14
N LEU A 107 -8.55 -35.33 26.45
CA LEU A 107 -8.55 -36.47 27.36
C LEU A 107 -9.93 -37.15 27.42
N ILE A 108 -11.00 -36.38 27.55
CA ILE A 108 -12.38 -36.90 27.57
C ILE A 108 -12.73 -37.56 26.24
N GLU A 109 -12.34 -36.97 25.11
CA GLU A 109 -12.57 -37.55 23.78
C GLU A 109 -11.84 -38.89 23.61
N ASN A 110 -10.61 -39.01 24.11
CA ASN A 110 -9.89 -40.29 24.16
C ASN A 110 -10.58 -41.32 25.06
N GLU A 111 -11.12 -40.90 26.22
CA GLU A 111 -11.88 -41.80 27.09
C GLU A 111 -13.17 -42.31 26.42
N ILE A 112 -13.88 -41.45 25.70
CA ILE A 112 -15.06 -41.84 24.91
C ILE A 112 -14.66 -42.85 23.83
N GLU A 113 -13.53 -42.63 23.14
CA GLU A 113 -13.04 -43.56 22.12
C GLU A 113 -12.69 -44.94 22.71
N VAL A 114 -12.12 -44.97 23.92
CA VAL A 114 -11.85 -46.23 24.64
C VAL A 114 -13.16 -46.91 25.06
N LEU A 115 -14.14 -46.16 25.53
CA LEU A 115 -15.45 -46.68 25.92
C LEU A 115 -16.25 -47.22 24.72
N ASP A 116 -16.15 -46.60 23.56
CA ASP A 116 -16.80 -47.07 22.33
C ASP A 116 -16.20 -48.39 21.80
N LYS A 117 -14.90 -48.60 22.05
CA LYS A 117 -14.20 -49.85 21.75
C LYS A 117 -14.59 -51.01 22.67
N LEU A 118 -15.25 -50.76 23.81
CA LEU A 118 -15.77 -51.81 24.70
C LEU A 118 -17.04 -52.44 24.11
N HIS A 119 -16.86 -53.31 23.12
CA HIS A 119 -17.96 -54.06 22.52
C HIS A 119 -18.39 -55.23 23.41
N VAL A 120 -19.71 -55.36 23.61
CA VAL A 120 -20.30 -56.55 24.21
C VAL A 120 -20.12 -57.72 23.23
N PRO A 121 -19.38 -58.79 23.58
CA PRO A 121 -19.11 -59.89 22.66
C PRO A 121 -20.41 -60.52 22.18
N ASN A 122 -20.55 -60.85 20.89
CA ASN A 122 -21.77 -61.48 20.38
C ASN A 122 -22.02 -62.85 21.01
N ARG A 123 -23.30 -63.24 21.12
CA ARG A 123 -23.65 -64.58 21.63
C ARG A 123 -23.00 -65.64 20.73
N PRO A 124 -22.36 -66.69 21.29
CA PRO A 124 -21.86 -67.80 20.50
C PRO A 124 -22.97 -68.40 19.65
N LYS A 125 -22.69 -68.74 18.37
CA LYS A 125 -23.66 -69.37 17.47
C LYS A 125 -24.09 -70.73 18.04
N GLU A 126 -25.37 -71.04 17.94
CA GLU A 126 -25.93 -72.30 18.42
C GLU A 126 -25.42 -73.47 17.56
N GLU A 127 -24.91 -74.54 18.20
CA GLU A 127 -24.62 -75.80 17.51
C GLU A 127 -25.92 -76.62 17.38
N PRO A 128 -26.30 -77.09 16.18
CA PRO A 128 -27.54 -77.84 15.98
C PRO A 128 -27.54 -79.13 16.83
N GLY A 129 -28.54 -79.25 17.70
CA GLY A 129 -28.78 -80.45 18.53
C GLY A 129 -28.27 -80.39 19.99
N LYS A 130 -27.58 -79.32 20.41
CA LYS A 130 -27.21 -79.09 21.83
C LYS A 130 -28.03 -77.96 22.43
N ALA A 131 -28.35 -78.09 23.72
CA ALA A 131 -28.97 -76.99 24.47
C ALA A 131 -28.04 -75.76 24.43
N PRO A 132 -28.59 -74.54 24.21
CA PRO A 132 -27.78 -73.34 24.12
C PRO A 132 -26.97 -73.12 25.42
N PRO A 133 -25.72 -72.64 25.34
CA PRO A 133 -24.92 -72.36 26.52
C PRO A 133 -25.61 -71.27 27.38
N PRO A 134 -25.61 -71.40 28.72
CA PRO A 134 -26.22 -70.41 29.60
C PRO A 134 -25.48 -69.07 29.44
N SER A 135 -26.14 -68.08 28.84
CA SER A 135 -25.61 -66.72 28.74
C SER A 135 -26.12 -65.89 29.92
N PRO A 136 -25.25 -65.28 30.75
CA PRO A 136 -25.70 -64.34 31.77
C PRO A 136 -26.18 -63.04 31.10
N THR A 137 -27.45 -63.02 30.69
CA THR A 137 -28.10 -61.86 30.05
C THR A 137 -28.02 -60.63 30.94
N SER A 138 -28.13 -60.81 32.26
CA SER A 138 -27.96 -59.76 33.26
C SER A 138 -26.59 -59.09 33.20
N ALA A 139 -25.50 -59.86 33.05
CA ALA A 139 -24.15 -59.33 32.99
C ALA A 139 -23.87 -58.57 31.67
N ARG A 140 -24.42 -59.04 30.56
CA ARG A 140 -24.31 -58.37 29.25
C ARG A 140 -25.07 -57.06 29.21
N LEU A 141 -26.31 -57.05 29.74
CA LEU A 141 -27.12 -55.85 29.85
C LEU A 141 -26.48 -54.84 30.81
N ALA A 142 -25.92 -55.31 31.93
CA ALA A 142 -25.19 -54.45 32.87
C ALA A 142 -23.96 -53.79 32.22
N LEU A 143 -23.20 -54.51 31.39
CA LEU A 143 -22.03 -53.96 30.69
C LEU A 143 -22.44 -52.93 29.62
N ALA A 144 -23.49 -53.21 28.84
CA ALA A 144 -24.03 -52.28 27.85
C ALA A 144 -24.59 -51.01 28.50
N ASN A 145 -25.38 -51.16 29.56
CA ASN A 145 -25.91 -50.03 30.31
C ASN A 145 -24.78 -49.22 30.95
N PHE A 146 -23.73 -49.87 31.45
CA PHE A 146 -22.55 -49.20 32.00
C PHE A 146 -21.81 -48.40 30.93
N SER A 147 -21.52 -48.97 29.75
CA SER A 147 -20.86 -48.20 28.68
C SER A 147 -21.71 -47.02 28.24
N ASP A 148 -23.01 -47.22 28.05
CA ASP A 148 -23.94 -46.17 27.60
C ASP A 148 -24.09 -45.06 28.65
N GLU A 149 -24.13 -45.41 29.93
CA GLU A 149 -24.20 -44.45 31.04
C GLU A 149 -22.90 -43.64 31.15
N GLN A 150 -21.74 -44.30 31.09
CA GLN A 150 -20.44 -43.63 31.16
C GLN A 150 -20.19 -42.73 29.95
N ILE A 151 -20.52 -43.19 28.74
CA ILE A 151 -20.43 -42.37 27.52
C ILE A 151 -21.34 -41.14 27.63
N ARG A 152 -22.57 -41.29 28.15
CA ARG A 152 -23.49 -40.16 28.34
C ARG A 152 -22.95 -39.13 29.30
N LEU A 153 -22.36 -39.56 30.43
CA LEU A 153 -21.74 -38.66 31.41
C LEU A 153 -20.55 -37.91 30.80
N ARG A 154 -19.65 -38.61 30.10
CA ARG A 154 -18.49 -37.99 29.44
C ARG A 154 -18.88 -37.03 28.32
N LEU A 155 -19.94 -37.32 27.56
CA LEU A 155 -20.48 -36.39 26.57
C LEU A 155 -21.05 -35.12 27.21
N GLN A 156 -21.66 -35.22 28.40
CA GLN A 156 -22.13 -34.05 29.13
C GLN A 156 -20.96 -33.19 29.63
N GLU A 157 -19.97 -33.81 30.26
CA GLU A 157 -18.75 -33.12 30.72
C GLU A 157 -17.99 -32.46 29.56
N ALA A 158 -17.93 -33.11 28.40
CA ALA A 158 -17.33 -32.54 27.19
C ALA A 158 -18.07 -31.27 26.73
N ARG A 159 -19.40 -31.25 26.77
CA ARG A 159 -20.20 -30.05 26.42
C ARG A 159 -19.97 -28.92 27.40
N GLU A 160 -19.96 -29.21 28.70
CA GLU A 160 -19.72 -28.20 29.74
C GLU A 160 -18.32 -27.59 29.63
N ASN A 161 -17.29 -28.40 29.34
CA ASN A 161 -15.93 -27.90 29.13
C ASN A 161 -15.78 -27.14 27.81
N LYS A 162 -16.51 -27.50 26.75
CA LYS A 162 -16.56 -26.74 25.48
C LYS A 162 -17.16 -25.34 25.67
N GLU A 163 -18.21 -25.19 26.48
CA GLU A 163 -18.75 -23.87 26.83
C GLU A 163 -17.75 -23.04 27.66
N LYS A 164 -17.07 -23.64 28.64
CA LYS A 164 -15.99 -22.97 29.39
C LYS A 164 -14.85 -22.53 28.49
N LEU A 165 -14.46 -23.36 27.52
CA LEU A 165 -13.42 -23.04 26.54
C LEU A 165 -13.83 -21.84 25.67
N ARG A 166 -15.10 -21.77 25.26
CA ARG A 166 -15.63 -20.63 24.51
C ARG A 166 -15.48 -19.33 25.30
N LEU A 167 -15.94 -19.31 26.56
CA LEU A 167 -15.82 -18.15 27.44
C LEU A 167 -14.36 -17.77 27.73
N ALA A 168 -13.47 -18.75 27.92
CA ALA A 168 -12.05 -18.50 28.14
C ALA A 168 -11.36 -17.91 26.90
N ARG A 169 -11.75 -18.34 25.69
CA ARG A 169 -11.26 -17.76 24.42
C ARG A 169 -11.77 -16.34 24.20
N GLU A 170 -13.02 -16.06 24.56
CA GLU A 170 -13.57 -14.70 24.52
C GLU A 170 -12.79 -13.77 25.46
N ASN A 171 -12.55 -14.19 26.70
CA ASN A 171 -11.73 -13.42 27.64
C ASN A 171 -10.28 -13.23 27.16
N LEU A 172 -9.65 -14.27 26.60
CA LEU A 172 -8.32 -14.15 26.00
C LEU A 172 -8.33 -13.11 24.87
N ALA A 173 -9.32 -13.17 23.96
CA ALA A 173 -9.45 -12.24 22.85
C ALA A 173 -9.67 -10.80 23.33
N ASP A 174 -10.50 -10.59 24.35
CA ASP A 174 -10.72 -9.27 24.96
C ASP A 174 -9.44 -8.72 25.59
N LEU A 175 -8.67 -9.56 26.28
CA LEU A 175 -7.40 -9.18 26.90
C LEU A 175 -6.32 -8.89 25.84
N GLU A 176 -6.22 -9.69 24.79
CA GLU A 176 -5.33 -9.45 23.65
C GLU A 176 -5.72 -8.17 22.89
N GLN A 177 -7.02 -7.91 22.70
CA GLN A 177 -7.51 -6.68 22.09
C GLN A 177 -7.17 -5.46 22.96
N LYS A 178 -7.38 -5.54 24.27
CA LYS A 178 -6.94 -4.50 25.23
C LYS A 178 -5.43 -4.30 25.18
N GLN A 179 -4.64 -5.37 25.04
CA GLN A 179 -3.19 -5.28 24.90
C GLN A 179 -2.79 -4.62 23.59
N ARG A 180 -3.48 -4.92 22.47
CA ARG A 180 -3.24 -4.28 21.17
C ARG A 180 -3.58 -2.80 21.20
N LEU A 181 -4.72 -2.43 21.76
CA LEU A 181 -5.10 -1.03 21.97
C LEU A 181 -4.08 -0.31 22.86
N ALA A 182 -3.61 -0.98 23.93
CA ALA A 182 -2.57 -0.45 24.81
C ALA A 182 -1.18 -0.43 24.16
N SER A 183 -0.85 -1.32 23.23
CA SER A 183 0.42 -1.32 22.50
C SER A 183 0.42 -0.28 21.38
N SER A 184 -0.72 -0.02 20.76
CA SER A 184 -0.92 1.13 19.88
C SER A 184 -0.71 2.44 20.67
N ALA A 185 -1.18 2.49 21.91
CA ALA A 185 -0.85 3.58 22.84
C ALA A 185 0.61 3.59 23.35
N LYS A 186 1.39 2.51 23.18
CA LYS A 186 2.85 2.48 23.45
C LYS A 186 3.68 3.06 22.30
N ASP A 187 3.12 3.15 21.08
CA ASP A 187 3.78 3.84 19.95
C ASP A 187 3.66 5.37 20.04
N ALA A 188 2.75 5.89 20.89
CA ALA A 188 2.83 7.28 21.33
C ALA A 188 4.13 7.45 22.13
N ARG A 189 5.16 8.01 21.48
CA ARG A 189 6.45 8.23 22.14
C ARG A 189 6.18 9.10 23.37
N PRO A 190 6.58 8.69 24.59
CA PRO A 190 6.40 9.55 25.75
C PRO A 190 7.11 10.88 25.47
N ASN A 191 6.36 11.98 25.57
CA ASN A 191 6.77 13.35 25.20
C ASN A 191 6.78 13.66 23.68
N GLU A 192 5.97 12.99 22.87
CA GLU A 192 5.84 13.35 21.46
C GLU A 192 5.12 14.69 21.27
N LEU A 193 5.67 15.55 20.41
CA LEU A 193 5.05 16.82 20.07
C LEU A 193 3.71 16.59 19.35
N ARG A 194 2.65 17.27 19.81
CA ARG A 194 1.31 17.25 19.21
C ARG A 194 0.86 18.67 18.91
N LYS A 195 -0.05 18.82 17.96
CA LYS A 195 -0.75 20.09 17.74
C LYS A 195 -1.91 20.22 18.72
N THR A 196 -2.25 21.45 19.07
CA THR A 196 -3.47 21.77 19.82
C THR A 196 -4.23 22.86 19.07
N ALA A 197 -5.55 22.86 19.17
CA ALA A 197 -6.39 23.89 18.57
C ALA A 197 -7.08 24.68 19.69
N ILE A 198 -6.74 25.96 19.81
CA ILE A 198 -7.35 26.91 20.72
C ILE A 198 -8.43 27.67 19.95
N VAL A 199 -9.68 27.47 20.32
CA VAL A 199 -10.86 28.04 19.69
C VAL A 199 -11.42 29.15 20.58
N SER A 200 -11.59 30.35 20.02
CA SER A 200 -12.27 31.45 20.71
C SER A 200 -13.76 31.45 20.37
N LEU A 201 -14.61 31.40 21.39
CA LEU A 201 -16.06 31.32 21.27
C LEU A 201 -16.71 32.67 21.62
N SER A 202 -17.68 33.11 20.81
CA SER A 202 -18.59 34.21 21.17
C SER A 202 -20.03 33.75 21.20
N TYR A 203 -20.80 34.37 22.09
CA TYR A 203 -22.18 34.00 22.38
C TYR A 203 -23.11 35.14 21.91
N GLU A 204 -24.07 34.83 21.04
CA GLU A 204 -25.10 35.77 20.60
C GLU A 204 -26.48 35.32 21.12
N GLY A 205 -27.10 36.07 22.05
CA GLY A 205 -28.47 35.83 22.53
C GLY A 205 -28.67 35.89 24.06
N GLU A 206 -29.94 35.85 24.50
CA GLU A 206 -30.30 35.75 25.93
C GLU A 206 -30.04 34.35 26.48
N ALA A 207 -29.63 34.29 27.76
CA ALA A 207 -29.21 33.16 28.58
C ALA A 207 -29.49 31.75 28.01
N LEU A 208 -28.40 31.05 27.66
CA LEU A 208 -28.41 29.62 27.42
C LEU A 208 -28.90 28.90 28.69
N ASP A 209 -29.92 28.06 28.57
CA ASP A 209 -30.22 27.05 29.59
C ASP A 209 -29.00 26.11 29.71
N ALA A 210 -28.82 25.43 30.85
CA ALA A 210 -27.71 24.50 31.02
C ALA A 210 -27.80 23.36 30.00
N GLU A 211 -26.94 23.42 28.98
CA GLU A 211 -27.01 22.56 27.80
C GLU A 211 -25.65 21.96 27.49
N VAL A 212 -25.68 20.75 26.91
CA VAL A 212 -24.49 20.07 26.40
C VAL A 212 -24.40 20.37 24.92
N GLY A 213 -23.42 21.19 24.54
CA GLY A 213 -23.05 21.43 23.15
C GLY A 213 -22.06 20.38 22.65
N GLN A 214 -21.98 20.21 21.34
CA GLN A 214 -20.94 19.42 20.67
C GLN A 214 -20.04 20.34 19.84
N LEU A 215 -18.76 20.35 20.17
CA LEU A 215 -17.73 21.00 19.37
C LEU A 215 -17.22 19.99 18.34
N ILE A 216 -17.50 20.26 17.07
CA ILE A 216 -17.11 19.45 15.92
C ILE A 216 -15.88 20.09 15.28
N VAL A 217 -14.79 19.34 15.19
CA VAL A 217 -13.54 19.78 14.56
C VAL A 217 -13.17 18.88 13.42
N GLU A 218 -13.04 19.47 12.24
CA GLU A 218 -12.71 18.80 10.99
C GLU A 218 -11.33 19.26 10.52
N TYR A 219 -10.48 18.33 10.11
CA TYR A 219 -9.13 18.64 9.62
C TYR A 219 -8.63 17.60 8.63
N PHE A 220 -7.69 18.02 7.79
CA PHE A 220 -7.05 17.17 6.78
C PHE A 220 -5.68 16.66 7.25
N VAL A 221 -5.43 15.38 7.00
CA VAL A 221 -4.16 14.69 7.21
C VAL A 221 -3.71 13.99 5.93
N PRO A 222 -2.45 14.15 5.48
CA PRO A 222 -1.99 13.59 4.22
C PRO A 222 -1.71 12.06 4.29
N GLY A 223 -1.58 11.51 5.49
CA GLY A 223 -1.06 10.15 5.72
C GLY A 223 -2.07 9.02 5.59
N ALA A 224 -2.90 9.00 4.55
CA ALA A 224 -3.84 7.92 4.31
C ALA A 224 -4.00 7.61 2.81
N ARG A 225 -4.28 6.35 2.49
CA ARG A 225 -4.61 5.91 1.13
C ARG A 225 -5.39 4.62 1.15
N TRP A 226 -6.10 4.33 0.06
CA TRP A 226 -6.82 3.08 -0.07
C TRP A 226 -6.74 2.51 -1.48
N THR A 227 -7.08 1.23 -1.63
CA THR A 227 -7.25 0.56 -2.90
C THR A 227 -8.46 -0.39 -2.85
N PRO A 228 -9.29 -0.45 -3.91
CA PRO A 228 -10.47 -1.32 -3.94
C PRO A 228 -10.08 -2.78 -4.14
N THR A 229 -10.83 -3.67 -3.49
CA THR A 229 -10.78 -5.12 -3.72
C THR A 229 -12.20 -5.67 -3.74
N TYR A 230 -12.43 -6.73 -4.49
CA TYR A 230 -13.77 -7.25 -4.72
C TYR A 230 -13.87 -8.73 -4.35
N VAL A 231 -15.03 -9.13 -3.87
CA VAL A 231 -15.39 -10.54 -3.71
C VAL A 231 -16.67 -10.80 -4.48
N CYS A 232 -16.56 -11.59 -5.54
CA CYS A 232 -17.66 -12.00 -6.39
C CYS A 232 -18.05 -13.44 -6.03
N ARG A 233 -19.27 -13.65 -5.54
CA ARG A 233 -19.81 -15.00 -5.31
C ARG A 233 -20.93 -15.27 -6.29
N LEU A 234 -20.77 -16.29 -7.12
CA LEU A 234 -21.74 -16.72 -8.11
C LEU A 234 -22.47 -17.96 -7.60
N ASN A 235 -23.79 -17.97 -7.75
CA ASN A 235 -24.64 -19.13 -7.52
C ASN A 235 -25.09 -19.68 -8.87
N SER A 236 -24.65 -20.89 -9.20
CA SER A 236 -24.93 -21.49 -10.51
C SER A 236 -26.35 -22.03 -10.65
N VAL A 237 -27.06 -22.27 -9.55
CA VAL A 237 -28.45 -22.75 -9.53
C VAL A 237 -29.42 -21.59 -9.76
N GLU A 238 -29.19 -20.47 -9.07
CA GLU A 238 -30.06 -19.29 -9.14
C GLU A 238 -29.69 -18.33 -10.27
N SER A 239 -28.55 -18.54 -10.95
CA SER A 239 -27.99 -17.61 -11.93
C SER A 239 -27.84 -16.18 -11.38
N SER A 240 -27.45 -16.08 -10.10
CA SER A 240 -27.26 -14.83 -9.37
C SER A 240 -25.81 -14.68 -8.93
N ALA A 241 -25.33 -13.44 -8.79
CA ALA A 241 -24.05 -13.13 -8.18
C ALA A 241 -24.16 -12.03 -7.14
N SER A 242 -23.50 -12.20 -6.00
CA SER A 242 -23.23 -11.11 -5.08
C SER A 242 -21.85 -10.52 -5.36
N ILE A 243 -21.79 -9.21 -5.57
CA ILE A 243 -20.53 -8.46 -5.62
C ILE A 243 -20.41 -7.69 -4.31
N ALA A 244 -19.39 -8.04 -3.52
CA ALA A 244 -19.02 -7.30 -2.32
C ALA A 244 -17.78 -6.45 -2.60
N VAL A 245 -17.87 -5.16 -2.32
CA VAL A 245 -16.76 -4.21 -2.38
C VAL A 245 -16.09 -4.20 -1.01
N ARG A 246 -14.78 -4.39 -1.04
CA ARG A 246 -13.88 -4.21 0.08
C ARG A 246 -12.85 -3.16 -0.31
N SER A 247 -12.13 -2.66 0.68
CA SER A 247 -10.93 -1.87 0.44
C SER A 247 -9.79 -2.37 1.30
N LEU A 248 -8.58 -2.09 0.83
CA LEU A 248 -7.38 -2.17 1.63
C LEU A 248 -6.93 -0.73 1.89
N LEU A 249 -6.89 -0.35 3.16
CA LEU A 249 -6.62 1.00 3.65
C LEU A 249 -5.30 1.02 4.43
N CYS A 250 -4.38 1.90 4.05
CA CYS A 250 -3.17 2.22 4.80
C CYS A 250 -3.31 3.61 5.39
N GLN A 251 -2.91 3.77 6.66
CA GLN A 251 -2.81 5.08 7.28
C GLN A 251 -1.61 5.17 8.22
N ARG A 252 -1.01 6.37 8.24
CA ARG A 252 0.10 6.78 9.11
C ARG A 252 -0.11 8.23 9.52
N THR A 253 -1.31 8.51 10.01
CA THR A 253 -1.75 9.86 10.43
C THR A 253 -1.25 10.26 11.80
N GLY A 254 -0.69 9.33 12.58
CA GLY A 254 -0.31 9.54 13.97
C GLY A 254 -1.46 9.39 14.96
N GLU A 255 -2.64 8.97 14.47
CA GLU A 255 -3.82 8.70 15.28
C GLU A 255 -4.42 7.35 14.89
N ASP A 256 -4.84 6.57 15.88
CA ASP A 256 -5.60 5.35 15.64
C ASP A 256 -7.08 5.68 15.47
N TRP A 257 -7.67 5.17 14.40
CA TRP A 257 -9.09 5.33 14.16
C TRP A 257 -9.81 4.18 14.83
N SER A 258 -10.42 4.40 16.00
CA SER A 258 -11.13 3.35 16.74
C SER A 258 -12.64 3.64 16.75
N GLY A 259 -13.45 2.69 16.26
CA GLY A 259 -14.90 2.76 16.22
C GLY A 259 -15.44 3.88 15.32
N VAL A 260 -14.74 4.24 14.25
CA VAL A 260 -15.08 5.41 13.43
C VAL A 260 -16.07 5.08 12.31
N ARG A 261 -16.90 6.04 11.92
CA ARG A 261 -17.65 5.96 10.65
C ARG A 261 -16.71 6.28 9.50
N LEU A 262 -16.42 5.29 8.65
CA LEU A 262 -15.47 5.44 7.56
C LEU A 262 -16.18 5.61 6.20
N GLU A 263 -15.72 6.59 5.44
CA GLU A 263 -16.11 6.82 4.05
C GLU A 263 -14.87 6.89 3.17
N LEU A 264 -14.86 6.19 2.03
CA LEU A 264 -13.75 6.20 1.08
C LEU A 264 -14.18 6.94 -0.17
N SER A 265 -13.46 7.98 -0.56
CA SER A 265 -13.76 8.85 -1.69
C SER A 265 -12.71 8.72 -2.78
N THR A 266 -13.16 8.82 -4.02
CA THR A 266 -12.30 8.96 -5.20
C THR A 266 -11.93 10.41 -5.50
N ALA A 267 -12.39 11.38 -4.69
CA ALA A 267 -12.06 12.79 -4.87
C ALA A 267 -10.60 13.08 -4.54
N GLU A 268 -10.15 14.24 -5.01
CA GLU A 268 -8.88 14.86 -4.60
C GLU A 268 -9.16 16.22 -3.97
N PRO A 269 -9.21 16.31 -2.63
CA PRO A 269 -9.66 17.53 -1.95
C PRO A 269 -8.72 18.72 -2.18
N LEU A 270 -7.42 18.44 -2.37
CA LEU A 270 -6.38 19.45 -2.61
C LEU A 270 -6.10 19.69 -4.11
N ALA A 271 -6.85 19.08 -5.03
CA ALA A 271 -6.61 19.27 -6.46
C ALA A 271 -7.03 20.66 -6.92
N TRP A 272 -6.15 21.31 -7.69
CA TRP A 272 -6.41 22.63 -8.26
C TRP A 272 -7.35 22.54 -9.46
N CYS A 273 -8.64 22.72 -9.23
CA CYS A 273 -9.70 22.60 -10.25
C CYS A 273 -9.99 23.89 -11.05
N ALA A 274 -8.98 24.76 -11.26
CA ALA A 274 -9.18 25.93 -12.11
C ALA A 274 -9.32 25.51 -13.58
N LEU A 275 -10.27 26.13 -14.29
CA LEU A 275 -10.43 25.98 -15.73
C LEU A 275 -9.08 26.29 -16.41
N PRO A 276 -8.51 25.37 -17.22
CA PRO A 276 -7.27 25.65 -17.91
C PRO A 276 -7.50 26.82 -18.87
N GLU A 277 -6.61 27.82 -18.81
CA GLU A 277 -6.59 28.88 -19.82
C GLU A 277 -6.19 28.26 -21.16
N LEU A 278 -6.91 28.63 -22.23
CA LEU A 278 -6.60 28.21 -23.59
C LEU A 278 -5.64 29.25 -24.21
N PRO A 279 -4.31 29.02 -24.23
CA PRO A 279 -3.39 29.98 -24.82
C PRO A 279 -3.60 30.06 -26.34
N SER A 280 -3.45 31.25 -26.92
CA SER A 280 -3.43 31.40 -28.38
C SER A 280 -2.19 30.71 -28.96
N LEU A 281 -2.35 29.84 -29.97
CA LEU A 281 -1.23 29.32 -30.75
C LEU A 281 -0.64 30.46 -31.60
N ARG A 282 0.61 30.83 -31.35
CA ARG A 282 1.35 31.85 -32.12
C ARG A 282 2.51 31.19 -32.84
N LEU A 283 2.60 31.38 -34.16
CA LEU A 283 3.74 30.94 -34.95
C LEU A 283 4.85 32.00 -34.83
N GLY A 284 6.01 31.64 -34.28
CA GLY A 284 7.12 32.56 -34.01
C GLY A 284 8.29 31.88 -33.30
N LYS A 285 9.26 32.67 -32.80
CA LYS A 285 10.35 32.13 -31.95
C LYS A 285 9.73 31.48 -30.71
N ALA A 286 10.27 30.33 -30.30
CA ALA A 286 9.83 29.63 -29.09
C ALA A 286 9.82 30.61 -27.90
N GLN A 287 8.63 30.95 -27.42
CA GLN A 287 8.48 31.77 -26.23
C GLN A 287 8.43 30.85 -25.01
N PRO A 288 9.12 31.20 -23.91
CA PRO A 288 8.96 30.46 -22.67
C PRO A 288 7.50 30.57 -22.22
N VAL A 289 6.91 29.44 -21.84
CA VAL A 289 5.54 29.39 -21.32
C VAL A 289 5.48 30.36 -20.12
N SER A 290 4.56 31.32 -20.15
CA SER A 290 4.37 32.23 -19.02
C SER A 290 4.01 31.40 -17.79
N LYS A 291 4.84 31.44 -16.74
CA LYS A 291 4.54 30.75 -15.48
C LYS A 291 3.20 31.30 -14.97
N LYS A 292 2.23 30.39 -14.75
CA LYS A 292 0.94 30.74 -14.15
C LYS A 292 1.19 31.56 -12.89
N SER A 293 0.49 32.68 -12.72
CA SER A 293 0.53 33.41 -11.46
C SER A 293 -0.25 32.58 -10.44
N GLY A 294 0.44 31.73 -9.69
CA GLY A 294 -0.12 31.20 -8.45
C GLY A 294 -0.43 32.35 -7.47
N TRP A 295 -1.18 32.04 -6.41
CA TRP A 295 -1.26 32.91 -5.25
C TRP A 295 0.16 33.31 -4.85
N ARG A 296 0.44 34.62 -4.87
CA ARG A 296 1.74 35.12 -4.42
C ARG A 296 1.67 35.14 -2.90
N ARG A 297 2.66 34.53 -2.25
CA ARG A 297 2.93 34.83 -0.84
C ARG A 297 2.99 36.36 -0.70
N PRO A 298 2.46 36.93 0.39
CA PRO A 298 2.74 38.32 0.70
C PRO A 298 4.26 38.53 0.62
N PRO A 299 4.73 39.65 0.05
CA PRO A 299 6.15 39.88 -0.13
C PRO A 299 6.91 39.65 1.17
N ILE A 300 8.07 39.01 1.08
CA ILE A 300 8.97 38.82 2.23
C ILE A 300 9.24 40.21 2.82
N GLY A 301 8.95 40.37 4.11
CA GLY A 301 9.03 41.67 4.80
C GLY A 301 7.72 42.46 4.90
N VAL A 302 6.57 41.89 4.56
CA VAL A 302 5.26 42.49 4.92
C VAL A 302 5.10 42.58 6.44
N GLU A 303 5.65 41.65 7.21
CA GLU A 303 5.69 41.70 8.67
C GLU A 303 6.39 42.97 9.19
N LEU A 304 7.43 43.46 8.50
CA LEU A 304 8.12 44.71 8.84
C LEU A 304 7.20 45.94 8.75
N LEU A 305 6.15 45.91 7.93
CA LEU A 305 5.16 46.97 7.86
C LEU A 305 4.25 47.02 9.10
N PHE A 306 4.15 45.89 9.82
CA PHE A 306 3.33 45.74 11.01
C PHE A 306 4.14 45.70 12.31
N GLU A 307 5.47 45.61 12.26
CA GLU A 307 6.35 45.60 13.46
C GLU A 307 6.13 46.78 14.42
N ASP A 308 5.79 47.97 13.92
CA ASP A 308 5.51 49.14 14.76
C ASP A 308 4.12 49.04 15.42
N TYR A 309 3.17 48.41 14.74
CA TYR A 309 1.84 48.10 15.28
C TYR A 309 1.94 47.02 16.35
N ASP A 310 2.68 45.95 16.08
CA ASP A 310 2.90 44.83 17.01
C ASP A 310 3.66 45.30 18.26
N ARG A 311 4.69 46.16 18.12
CA ARG A 311 5.37 46.79 19.26
C ARG A 311 4.46 47.68 20.09
N GLN A 312 3.56 48.44 19.45
CA GLN A 312 2.57 49.22 20.18
C GLN A 312 1.58 48.33 20.93
N GLN A 313 1.19 47.22 20.32
CA GLN A 313 0.28 46.26 20.92
C GLN A 313 0.94 45.52 22.09
N GLU A 314 2.19 45.05 21.94
CA GLU A 314 2.98 44.46 23.03
C GLU A 314 3.24 45.46 24.16
N ALA A 315 3.58 46.71 23.84
CA ALA A 315 3.77 47.76 24.86
C ALA A 315 2.46 48.06 25.60
N ALA A 316 1.32 48.05 24.90
CA ALA A 316 0.00 48.19 25.52
C ALA A 316 -0.37 46.97 26.38
N LEU A 317 0.02 45.76 25.95
CA LEU A 317 -0.22 44.51 26.67
C LEU A 317 0.64 44.44 27.94
N LEU A 318 1.92 44.82 27.86
CA LEU A 318 2.84 44.93 28.98
C LEU A 318 2.42 46.03 29.97
N ALA A 319 1.92 47.17 29.48
CA ALA A 319 1.38 48.24 30.32
C ALA A 319 0.05 47.88 31.01
N SER A 320 -0.64 46.83 30.54
CA SER A 320 -1.88 46.33 31.12
C SER A 320 -1.69 45.30 32.24
N ILE A 321 -0.45 44.86 32.47
CA ILE A 321 -0.09 43.94 33.56
C ILE A 321 0.06 44.74 34.87
N PRO A 322 -0.75 44.47 35.92
CA PRO A 322 -0.61 45.16 37.20
C PRO A 322 0.72 44.80 37.88
N GLU A 323 1.45 45.82 38.34
CA GLU A 323 2.77 45.75 39.01
C GLU A 323 2.83 44.82 40.24
N SER A 324 1.68 44.37 40.77
CA SER A 324 1.60 43.46 41.92
C SER A 324 1.80 41.98 41.60
N ALA A 325 1.92 41.59 40.32
CA ALA A 325 2.18 40.20 39.92
C ALA A 325 3.67 39.82 39.89
N ILE A 326 4.58 40.79 40.07
CA ILE A 326 6.03 40.56 40.09
C ILE A 326 6.49 40.48 41.55
N ALA A 327 6.21 39.35 42.20
CA ALA A 327 6.79 38.99 43.49
C ALA A 327 7.85 37.88 43.30
N ASP A 328 9.11 38.29 43.16
CA ASP A 328 10.29 37.81 43.90
C ASP A 328 10.68 36.32 44.02
N GLU A 329 10.35 35.42 43.08
CA GLU A 329 10.97 34.06 43.09
C GLU A 329 11.63 33.53 41.79
N PHE A 330 11.73 34.33 40.72
CA PHE A 330 12.43 33.90 39.50
C PHE A 330 13.45 34.93 38.98
N SER A 331 14.45 35.28 39.79
CA SER A 331 15.66 35.94 39.28
C SER A 331 16.69 34.89 38.82
N SER A 332 16.58 34.44 37.56
CA SER A 332 17.73 34.12 36.69
C SER A 332 17.30 33.46 35.37
N VAL A 333 16.67 34.24 34.49
CA VAL A 333 16.81 34.02 33.05
C VAL A 333 17.42 35.29 32.48
N TYR A 334 18.74 35.27 32.31
CA TYR A 334 19.46 36.30 31.58
C TYR A 334 19.24 36.04 30.09
N VAL A 335 18.33 36.79 29.46
CA VAL A 335 18.26 36.88 28.00
C VAL A 335 19.33 37.90 27.58
N PRO A 336 20.34 37.53 26.77
CA PRO A 336 21.30 38.51 26.28
C PRO A 336 20.56 39.50 25.37
N HIS A 337 20.56 40.78 25.75
CA HIS A 337 20.15 41.86 24.86
C HIS A 337 21.02 41.83 23.60
N LEU A 338 20.42 41.48 22.47
CA LEU A 338 21.02 41.71 21.16
C LEU A 338 21.12 43.23 20.97
N THR A 339 22.35 43.76 21.02
CA THR A 339 22.62 45.14 20.67
C THR A 339 22.33 45.37 19.18
N PRO A 340 21.52 46.37 18.81
CA PRO A 340 21.30 46.70 17.40
C PRO A 340 22.60 47.23 16.81
N ILE A 341 23.04 46.62 15.70
CA ILE A 341 24.22 47.06 14.95
C ILE A 341 23.94 48.48 14.44
N ARG A 342 24.60 49.46 15.05
CA ARG A 342 24.63 50.85 14.59
C ARG A 342 25.24 50.93 13.19
N SER A 343 24.56 51.68 12.35
CA SER A 343 25.01 52.15 11.04
C SER A 343 26.42 52.74 11.09
N LEU A 344 27.32 52.12 10.32
CA LEU A 344 28.56 52.74 9.84
C LEU A 344 28.53 52.73 8.31
N LYS A 345 28.07 53.84 7.73
CA LYS A 345 28.63 54.37 6.48
C LYS A 345 29.49 55.57 6.91
N PRO A 346 30.68 55.83 6.32
CA PRO A 346 30.78 55.99 4.88
C PRO A 346 32.09 55.51 4.21
N GLN A 347 32.03 55.51 2.88
CA GLN A 347 33.13 55.48 1.90
C GLN A 347 33.70 54.11 1.53
N LEU A 348 33.11 53.52 0.49
CA LEU A 348 33.82 53.12 -0.73
C LEU A 348 32.80 53.11 -1.87
N ARG A 349 32.79 54.22 -2.64
CA ARG A 349 32.28 54.24 -4.01
C ARG A 349 33.24 53.43 -4.88
N SER A 350 32.71 52.94 -6.01
CA SER A 350 33.36 52.28 -7.16
C SER A 350 33.52 50.76 -7.11
N VAL A 351 32.41 50.01 -7.14
CA VAL A 351 32.39 48.65 -7.75
C VAL A 351 31.05 48.36 -8.49
N GLU A 352 30.03 49.22 -8.37
CA GLU A 352 28.73 49.06 -9.05
C GLU A 352 28.78 49.21 -10.59
N GLU A 353 29.93 49.53 -11.19
CA GLU A 353 30.07 49.64 -12.66
C GLU A 353 30.68 48.40 -13.36
N GLU A 354 31.12 47.36 -12.65
CA GLU A 354 31.72 46.16 -13.29
C GLU A 354 30.86 44.89 -13.26
N LEU A 355 29.73 44.88 -12.54
CA LEU A 355 28.88 43.69 -12.38
C LEU A 355 27.65 43.63 -13.32
N GLU A 356 27.48 44.61 -14.22
CA GLU A 356 26.47 44.55 -15.30
C GLU A 356 26.93 43.75 -16.54
N ARG A 357 28.09 43.08 -16.50
CA ARG A 357 28.54 42.20 -17.60
C ARG A 357 28.90 40.82 -17.10
N GLY A 358 27.90 39.93 -17.07
CA GLY A 358 28.18 38.50 -17.11
C GLY A 358 27.09 37.60 -16.55
N PHE A 359 26.34 36.98 -17.47
CA PHE A 359 25.81 35.62 -17.36
C PHE A 359 24.68 35.30 -16.35
N SER A 360 23.45 35.45 -16.87
CA SER A 360 22.39 34.43 -16.97
C SER A 360 22.61 33.07 -16.27
N ALA A 361 21.78 32.78 -15.26
CA ALA A 361 21.50 31.43 -14.77
C ALA A 361 20.08 30.97 -15.18
N PRO A 362 19.89 29.71 -15.63
CA PRO A 362 18.63 29.23 -16.19
C PRO A 362 17.61 28.76 -15.13
N SER A 363 16.35 28.83 -15.55
CA SER A 363 15.11 28.48 -14.86
C SER A 363 14.91 26.96 -14.71
N ALA A 364 14.51 26.54 -13.51
CA ALA A 364 13.89 25.24 -13.25
C ALA A 364 12.50 25.10 -13.94
N ALA A 365 12.27 23.93 -14.50
CA ALA A 365 11.01 23.41 -15.03
C ALA A 365 10.60 22.15 -14.23
N TYR A 366 9.31 21.94 -14.05
CA TYR A 366 8.73 20.70 -13.53
C TYR A 366 7.96 19.98 -14.65
N GLY A 367 8.17 18.67 -14.78
CA GLY A 367 7.46 17.82 -15.74
C GLY A 367 7.94 16.37 -15.76
N ALA A 368 7.50 15.59 -14.76
CA ALA A 368 7.25 14.15 -14.73
C ALA A 368 8.35 13.08 -15.01
N SER A 369 8.46 12.19 -14.03
CA SER A 369 8.72 10.73 -14.06
C SER A 369 10.15 10.20 -13.87
N TYR A 370 10.21 9.21 -12.96
CA TYR A 370 11.24 8.20 -12.65
C TYR A 370 12.32 8.52 -11.61
N ALA A 371 12.29 7.69 -10.55
CA ALA A 371 13.35 7.20 -9.66
C ALA A 371 14.35 8.20 -9.05
N ASP A 372 14.42 8.19 -7.71
CA ASP A 372 15.61 8.61 -6.98
C ASP A 372 16.79 7.67 -7.34
N GLU A 373 17.51 8.01 -8.39
CA GLU A 373 18.96 7.85 -8.42
C GLU A 373 19.55 9.23 -8.09
N GLU A 374 20.57 9.28 -7.22
CA GLU A 374 21.32 10.50 -6.89
C GLU A 374 21.65 11.30 -8.17
N PRO A 375 21.81 12.64 -8.13
CA PRO A 375 22.10 13.43 -9.32
C PRO A 375 23.47 13.03 -9.88
N GLN A 376 23.46 12.02 -10.75
CA GLN A 376 24.58 11.68 -11.61
C GLN A 376 24.70 12.83 -12.59
N ASP A 377 25.79 13.58 -12.46
CA ASP A 377 26.25 14.55 -13.44
C ASP A 377 26.03 13.91 -14.83
N PRO A 378 25.25 14.48 -15.78
CA PRO A 378 24.87 13.80 -17.03
C PRO A 378 26.07 13.38 -17.89
N THR A 379 27.26 13.85 -17.52
CA THR A 379 28.55 13.46 -18.11
C THR A 379 29.11 12.15 -17.56
N SER A 380 28.64 11.65 -16.42
CA SER A 380 29.17 10.48 -15.72
C SER A 380 28.85 9.15 -16.43
N SER A 381 27.74 9.06 -17.17
CA SER A 381 27.32 7.83 -17.86
C SER A 381 27.77 7.74 -19.33
N ILE A 382 28.60 8.68 -19.81
CA ILE A 382 29.09 8.69 -21.19
C ILE A 382 30.23 7.65 -21.34
N PRO A 383 30.10 6.67 -22.27
CA PRO A 383 31.17 5.71 -22.53
C PRO A 383 32.34 6.37 -23.28
N ILE A 384 33.58 5.94 -23.02
CA ILE A 384 34.79 6.55 -23.62
C ILE A 384 34.83 6.42 -25.16
N GLU A 385 34.05 5.51 -25.75
CA GLU A 385 33.84 5.37 -27.19
C GLU A 385 33.30 6.65 -27.86
N GLU A 386 32.47 7.42 -27.16
CA GLU A 386 31.84 8.63 -27.69
C GLU A 386 32.81 9.82 -27.78
N LEU A 387 33.95 9.74 -27.07
CA LEU A 387 35.02 10.74 -27.13
C LEU A 387 35.82 10.70 -28.45
N GLN A 388 35.59 9.69 -29.31
CA GLN A 388 36.23 9.52 -30.62
C GLN A 388 37.77 9.60 -30.58
N LEU A 389 38.36 9.01 -29.53
CA LEU A 389 39.81 8.98 -29.34
C LEU A 389 40.50 8.08 -30.37
N SER A 390 41.80 8.30 -30.59
CA SER A 390 42.63 7.39 -31.38
C SER A 390 42.56 5.95 -30.84
N THR A 391 42.67 4.96 -31.74
CA THR A 391 42.58 3.53 -31.40
C THR A 391 43.61 3.09 -30.36
N ALA A 392 44.75 3.78 -30.28
CA ALA A 392 45.78 3.57 -29.27
C ALA A 392 45.34 4.09 -27.89
N ALA A 393 44.79 5.30 -27.80
CA ALA A 393 44.28 5.88 -26.56
C ALA A 393 43.10 5.07 -25.99
N TYR A 394 42.15 4.71 -26.86
CA TYR A 394 40.99 3.90 -26.49
C TYR A 394 41.38 2.51 -25.93
N LYS A 395 42.30 1.79 -26.59
CA LYS A 395 42.75 0.47 -26.12
C LYS A 395 43.56 0.55 -24.81
N ALA A 396 44.30 1.64 -24.59
CA ALA A 396 45.05 1.85 -23.36
C ALA A 396 44.09 2.06 -22.17
N LEU A 397 43.08 2.93 -22.31
CA LEU A 397 42.06 3.16 -21.28
C LEU A 397 41.27 1.88 -20.95
N LYS A 398 40.88 1.12 -21.97
CA LYS A 398 40.17 -0.16 -21.81
C LYS A 398 41.00 -1.21 -21.06
N ARG A 399 42.33 -1.21 -21.24
CA ARG A 399 43.25 -2.10 -20.49
C ARG A 399 43.42 -1.65 -19.04
N ALA A 400 43.35 -0.35 -18.79
CA ALA A 400 43.38 0.24 -17.46
C ALA A 400 42.03 0.14 -16.71
N GLN A 401 41.06 -0.60 -17.27
CA GLN A 401 39.70 -0.75 -16.72
C GLN A 401 38.91 0.56 -16.60
N ILE A 402 39.21 1.53 -17.47
CA ILE A 402 38.50 2.80 -17.58
C ILE A 402 37.57 2.70 -18.78
N TYR A 403 36.25 2.73 -18.54
CA TYR A 403 35.24 2.51 -19.58
C TYR A 403 34.28 3.69 -19.73
N THR A 404 34.17 4.54 -18.71
CA THR A 404 33.26 5.68 -18.71
C THR A 404 34.00 6.98 -18.43
N VAL A 405 33.37 8.11 -18.77
CA VAL A 405 33.89 9.44 -18.41
C VAL A 405 33.89 9.62 -16.88
N ALA A 406 32.96 9.02 -16.13
CA ALA A 406 33.00 9.03 -14.66
C ALA A 406 34.31 8.46 -14.09
N ASP A 407 34.79 7.36 -14.66
CA ASP A 407 36.06 6.74 -14.24
C ASP A 407 37.23 7.73 -14.44
N VAL A 408 37.18 8.54 -15.49
CA VAL A 408 38.21 9.55 -15.80
C VAL A 408 38.12 10.76 -14.86
N LEU A 409 36.92 11.15 -14.42
CA LEU A 409 36.72 12.25 -13.47
C LEU A 409 37.25 11.95 -12.07
N ASN A 410 37.50 10.68 -11.76
CA ASN A 410 38.14 10.26 -10.52
C ASN A 410 39.68 10.31 -10.59
N LEU A 411 40.26 10.66 -11.74
CA LEU A 411 41.71 10.71 -11.97
C LEU A 411 42.20 12.15 -12.11
N THR A 412 43.40 12.42 -11.60
CA THR A 412 44.09 13.70 -11.82
C THR A 412 44.91 13.69 -13.11
N GLN A 413 45.35 14.87 -13.56
CA GLN A 413 46.25 14.96 -14.73
C GLN A 413 47.56 14.18 -14.52
N GLU A 414 48.06 14.09 -13.28
CA GLU A 414 49.25 13.30 -12.94
C GLU A 414 48.96 11.80 -12.95
N ASP A 415 47.79 11.38 -12.46
CA ASP A 415 47.40 9.97 -12.46
C ASP A 415 47.31 9.42 -13.89
N LEU A 416 46.86 10.23 -14.87
CA LEU A 416 46.83 9.84 -16.28
C LEU A 416 48.23 9.54 -16.84
N GLN A 417 49.27 10.21 -16.36
CA GLN A 417 50.65 9.96 -16.79
C GLN A 417 51.22 8.66 -16.19
N GLN A 418 50.64 8.18 -15.10
CA GLN A 418 51.05 6.95 -14.41
C GLN A 418 50.35 5.70 -14.97
N ILE A 419 49.32 5.85 -15.81
CA ILE A 419 48.62 4.72 -16.43
C ILE A 419 49.56 3.98 -17.38
N GLN A 420 49.80 2.71 -17.06
CA GLN A 420 50.61 1.83 -17.88
C GLN A 420 50.03 1.72 -19.30
N TYR A 421 50.86 1.94 -20.31
CA TYR A 421 50.52 1.92 -21.75
C TYR A 421 49.75 3.13 -22.30
N LEU A 422 49.52 4.19 -21.52
CA LEU A 422 49.01 5.46 -22.04
C LEU A 422 50.19 6.39 -22.40
N SER A 423 50.33 6.75 -23.67
CA SER A 423 51.39 7.68 -24.10
C SER A 423 51.04 9.13 -23.74
N GLN A 424 52.02 10.00 -23.52
CA GLN A 424 51.80 11.44 -23.25
C GLN A 424 50.91 12.09 -24.33
N LYS A 425 51.09 11.70 -25.60
CA LYS A 425 50.28 12.21 -26.71
C LYS A 425 48.81 11.78 -26.62
N SER A 426 48.57 10.54 -26.17
CA SER A 426 47.23 9.98 -25.97
C SER A 426 46.53 10.57 -24.74
N ALA A 427 47.28 10.85 -23.67
CA ALA A 427 46.75 11.55 -22.49
C ALA A 427 46.34 13.00 -22.83
N GLN A 428 47.16 13.69 -23.63
CA GLN A 428 46.82 15.04 -24.11
C GLN A 428 45.61 15.04 -25.06
N GLU A 429 45.49 14.01 -25.91
CA GLU A 429 44.33 13.81 -26.77
C GLU A 429 43.03 13.63 -25.95
N LEU A 430 43.08 12.84 -24.88
CA LEU A 430 41.98 12.66 -23.94
C LEU A 430 41.60 13.99 -23.25
N MET A 431 42.57 14.73 -22.72
CA MET A 431 42.32 16.02 -22.06
C MET A 431 41.69 17.04 -23.02
N ASN A 432 42.19 17.13 -24.25
CA ASN A 432 41.62 18.02 -25.26
C ASN A 432 40.20 17.60 -25.65
N ALA A 433 39.91 16.30 -25.75
CA ALA A 433 38.57 15.79 -26.06
C ALA A 433 37.56 16.10 -24.94
N LEU A 434 37.96 15.93 -23.68
CA LEU A 434 37.14 16.29 -22.52
C LEU A 434 36.85 17.79 -22.47
N GLN A 435 37.86 18.63 -22.72
CA GLN A 435 37.69 20.07 -22.70
C GLN A 435 36.82 20.59 -23.85
N GLN A 436 37.07 20.12 -25.09
CA GLN A 436 36.36 20.64 -26.27
C GLN A 436 34.92 20.14 -26.38
N ARG A 437 34.63 18.91 -25.94
CA ARG A 437 33.31 18.30 -26.13
C ARG A 437 32.42 18.39 -24.89
N LEU A 438 33.01 18.29 -23.71
CA LEU A 438 32.28 18.21 -22.45
C LEU A 438 32.52 19.43 -21.55
N GLY A 439 33.47 20.31 -21.90
CA GLY A 439 33.80 21.49 -21.10
C GLY A 439 34.51 21.18 -19.78
N ILE A 440 34.98 19.95 -19.59
CA ILE A 440 35.55 19.50 -18.32
C ILE A 440 37.07 19.64 -18.35
N THR A 441 37.62 20.21 -17.28
CA THR A 441 39.06 20.31 -17.06
C THR A 441 39.42 19.50 -15.81
N LEU A 442 40.30 18.50 -15.95
CA LEU A 442 40.76 17.69 -14.83
C LEU A 442 41.68 18.53 -13.92
N PRO A 443 41.58 18.40 -12.59
CA PRO A 443 42.46 19.10 -11.67
C PRO A 443 43.92 18.62 -11.80
N SER A 444 44.86 19.54 -11.63
CA SER A 444 46.29 19.25 -11.70
C SER A 444 46.85 18.59 -10.44
N GLU A 445 46.24 18.82 -9.26
CA GLU A 445 46.66 18.28 -7.96
C GLU A 445 45.49 17.60 -7.21
N LYS A 446 45.83 16.66 -6.31
CA LYS A 446 44.88 15.79 -5.60
C LYS A 446 44.29 16.50 -4.37
N ASN A 447 43.00 16.84 -4.39
CA ASN A 447 42.31 17.44 -3.24
C ASN A 447 41.79 16.36 -2.27
N GLU A 448 42.41 16.22 -1.09
CA GLU A 448 42.10 15.16 -0.10
C GLU A 448 40.70 15.28 0.54
N GLU A 449 40.08 16.46 0.55
CA GLU A 449 38.76 16.68 1.15
C GLU A 449 37.62 16.02 0.35
N ILE A 450 37.74 15.88 -0.97
CA ILE A 450 36.67 15.34 -1.84
C ILE A 450 36.67 13.79 -1.84
N ALA A 451 37.84 13.16 -1.64
CA ALA A 451 37.98 11.71 -1.60
C ALA A 451 37.34 11.09 -0.34
N SER A 452 37.36 11.83 0.77
CA SER A 452 36.79 11.38 2.05
C SER A 452 35.26 11.26 2.00
N VAL A 453 34.59 12.21 1.33
CA VAL A 453 33.12 12.24 1.18
C VAL A 453 32.60 11.09 0.31
N ARG A 454 33.33 10.69 -0.74
CA ARG A 454 32.90 9.62 -1.67
C ARG A 454 33.11 8.20 -1.12
N SER A 455 34.06 8.01 -0.21
CA SER A 455 34.33 6.71 0.43
C SER A 455 33.25 6.27 1.44
N LEU A 456 32.40 7.19 1.88
CA LEU A 456 31.32 6.94 2.84
C LEU A 456 30.02 6.44 2.18
N VAL A 457 29.87 6.61 0.86
CA VAL A 457 28.64 6.26 0.11
C VAL A 457 28.63 4.80 -0.39
N THR A 458 29.79 4.13 -0.46
CA THR A 458 29.92 2.75 -1.00
C THR A 458 30.02 1.68 0.09
N ARG A 459 29.03 1.62 0.99
CA ARG A 459 28.78 0.43 1.83
C ARG A 459 27.30 0.05 1.83
N SER A 460 26.88 -0.70 0.81
CA SER A 460 25.73 -1.60 0.92
C SER A 460 26.10 -2.98 0.31
N ALA A 461 25.40 -4.01 0.79
CA ALA A 461 25.83 -5.40 1.03
C ALA A 461 26.17 -6.29 -0.20
N PRO A 462 26.91 -7.41 -0.02
CA PRO A 462 27.28 -8.31 -1.12
C PRO A 462 26.16 -9.29 -1.49
N ALA A 463 26.00 -9.55 -2.78
CA ALA A 463 25.18 -10.62 -3.35
C ALA A 463 26.00 -11.91 -3.60
N PRO A 464 25.36 -13.10 -3.69
CA PRO A 464 25.99 -14.39 -3.44
C PRO A 464 26.65 -15.00 -4.69
N SER A 465 27.57 -15.94 -4.49
CA SER A 465 28.09 -16.79 -5.56
C SER A 465 28.06 -18.29 -5.17
N PRO A 466 27.96 -19.21 -6.16
CA PRO A 466 27.51 -20.58 -5.95
C PRO A 466 28.62 -21.65 -6.04
N GLU A 467 28.32 -22.80 -5.42
CA GLU A 467 28.83 -24.18 -5.65
C GLU A 467 30.34 -24.48 -5.56
N PHE A 468 30.74 -25.43 -4.69
CA PHE A 468 30.91 -26.84 -5.07
C PHE A 468 31.29 -27.74 -3.88
N LEU A 469 30.80 -28.97 -3.98
CA LEU A 469 30.80 -30.09 -3.03
C LEU A 469 32.20 -30.59 -2.62
N THR A 470 32.37 -31.05 -1.37
CA THR A 470 32.74 -32.46 -1.06
C THR A 470 32.81 -32.81 0.44
N ARG A 471 32.00 -33.82 0.81
CA ARG A 471 32.32 -35.00 1.66
C ARG A 471 32.88 -34.87 3.09
N ARG A 472 32.04 -35.22 4.08
CA ARG A 472 32.08 -36.40 5.01
C ARG A 472 31.42 -36.02 6.35
N ARG A 473 30.27 -36.62 6.71
CA ARG A 473 30.10 -37.74 7.68
C ARG A 473 30.93 -37.62 8.97
N GLY A 474 30.23 -37.56 10.11
CA GLY A 474 30.76 -37.99 11.41
C GLY A 474 30.07 -37.33 12.60
N LEU A 475 29.59 -38.16 13.54
CA LEU A 475 28.85 -37.81 14.75
C LEU A 475 29.71 -37.21 15.89
N SER A 476 29.00 -36.55 16.81
CA SER A 476 29.12 -36.56 18.28
C SER A 476 30.33 -35.96 19.01
N THR A 477 29.99 -34.97 19.85
CA THR A 477 30.35 -34.74 21.27
C THR A 477 31.81 -34.43 21.67
N GLU A 478 31.87 -33.43 22.57
CA GLU A 478 32.88 -33.12 23.59
C GLU A 478 33.82 -31.91 23.39
N THR A 479 33.51 -30.85 24.16
CA THR A 479 34.36 -30.29 25.23
C THR A 479 35.53 -29.36 24.87
N THR A 480 35.28 -28.07 25.15
CA THR A 480 36.19 -27.02 25.68
C THR A 480 37.55 -26.77 25.03
N ARG A 481 37.73 -25.57 24.45
CA ARG A 481 38.74 -24.60 24.92
C ARG A 481 38.57 -23.25 24.21
N SER A 482 38.16 -22.25 24.99
CA SER A 482 38.28 -20.84 24.64
C SER A 482 39.77 -20.46 24.56
N LYS A 483 40.20 -19.90 23.42
CA LYS A 483 41.48 -19.21 23.27
C LYS A 483 41.27 -17.75 23.69
N ARG A 484 41.79 -17.40 24.87
CA ARG A 484 42.05 -16.02 25.28
C ARG A 484 43.22 -15.46 24.47
N GLY A 485 43.05 -14.23 24.02
CA GLY A 485 44.11 -13.41 23.42
C GLY A 485 43.53 -12.08 22.92
N GLY A 486 42.96 -11.28 23.83
CA GLY A 486 42.41 -9.96 23.47
C GLY A 486 41.73 -9.16 24.60
N GLU A 487 41.33 -9.78 25.70
CA GLU A 487 40.42 -9.15 26.68
C GLU A 487 41.06 -8.29 27.79
N ALA A 488 42.39 -8.10 27.82
CA ALA A 488 43.03 -7.46 28.98
C ALA A 488 42.92 -5.92 29.03
N PHE A 489 42.56 -5.25 27.94
CA PHE A 489 42.41 -3.77 27.92
C PHE A 489 40.96 -3.28 28.02
N ASP A 490 39.96 -4.14 27.76
CA ASP A 490 38.53 -3.75 27.82
C ASP A 490 37.93 -3.88 29.23
N SER A 491 38.54 -4.72 30.09
CA SER A 491 38.06 -4.97 31.45
C SER A 491 38.33 -3.84 32.46
N LEU A 492 39.25 -2.91 32.16
CA LEU A 492 39.56 -1.78 33.05
C LEU A 492 38.58 -0.61 32.90
N LEU A 493 37.88 -0.49 31.77
CA LEU A 493 36.85 0.54 31.54
C LEU A 493 35.46 0.12 32.07
N ALA A 494 35.25 -1.17 32.38
CA ALA A 494 33.95 -1.71 32.80
C ALA A 494 33.57 -1.39 34.26
N TYR A 495 34.49 -0.97 35.12
CA TYR A 495 34.19 -0.66 36.53
C TYR A 495 33.16 0.47 36.69
N ASN A 496 33.21 1.49 35.82
CA ASN A 496 32.27 2.61 35.86
C ASN A 496 30.83 2.23 35.49
N MET A 497 30.67 1.08 34.83
CA MET A 497 29.38 0.53 34.36
C MET A 497 28.79 -0.50 35.32
N MET A 498 29.50 -0.86 36.40
CA MET A 498 28.98 -1.79 37.39
C MET A 498 28.05 -1.06 38.37
N ARG A 499 26.86 -1.63 38.58
CA ARG A 499 25.87 -1.15 39.55
C ARG A 499 25.39 -2.30 40.42
N LEU A 500 25.01 -1.97 41.65
CA LEU A 500 24.34 -2.90 42.57
C LEU A 500 22.86 -2.96 42.23
N GLY A 501 22.30 -4.16 42.11
CA GLY A 501 20.87 -4.34 41.88
C GLY A 501 20.01 -3.75 43.00
N LYS A 502 18.86 -3.17 42.63
CA LYS A 502 17.87 -2.60 43.55
C LYS A 502 17.41 -3.61 44.61
N ALA A 503 17.00 -3.13 45.80
CA ALA A 503 16.68 -3.97 46.96
C ALA A 503 15.52 -4.98 46.73
N ASN A 504 14.64 -4.68 45.78
CA ASN A 504 13.51 -5.50 45.36
C ASN A 504 13.86 -6.53 44.27
N ASN A 505 15.05 -6.44 43.65
CA ASN A 505 15.49 -7.41 42.64
C ASN A 505 16.30 -8.52 43.30
N HIS A 506 15.63 -9.56 43.78
CA HIS A 506 16.23 -10.69 44.51
C HIS A 506 17.35 -11.42 43.75
N VAL A 507 17.40 -11.32 42.41
CA VAL A 507 18.42 -11.97 41.57
C VAL A 507 19.72 -11.16 41.53
N LYS A 508 19.61 -9.81 41.47
CA LYS A 508 20.75 -8.89 41.35
C LYS A 508 21.14 -8.23 42.69
N ARG A 509 20.36 -8.41 43.76
CA ARG A 509 20.60 -7.85 45.09
C ARG A 509 21.95 -8.32 45.64
N GLY A 510 22.79 -7.38 46.06
CA GLY A 510 24.11 -7.66 46.65
C GLY A 510 25.19 -8.11 45.66
N LYS A 511 24.91 -8.11 44.35
CA LYS A 511 25.87 -8.42 43.30
C LYS A 511 26.10 -7.17 42.44
N LEU A 512 27.37 -6.89 42.12
CA LEU A 512 27.75 -5.89 41.12
C LEU A 512 27.58 -6.51 39.73
N SER A 513 26.68 -5.97 38.93
CA SER A 513 26.49 -6.36 37.53
C SER A 513 26.81 -5.19 36.61
N ILE A 514 27.41 -5.47 35.46
CA ILE A 514 27.56 -4.49 34.38
C ILE A 514 26.16 -4.22 33.84
N GLU A 515 25.65 -3.01 34.05
CA GLU A 515 24.39 -2.57 33.46
C GLU A 515 24.61 -2.19 31.98
N GLN A 516 23.55 -2.32 31.17
CA GLN A 516 23.63 -1.95 29.77
C GLN A 516 23.93 -0.46 29.65
N GLN A 517 24.77 -0.10 28.69
CA GLN A 517 25.28 1.26 28.56
C GLN A 517 24.18 2.31 28.38
N GLU A 518 23.10 1.92 27.70
CA GLU A 518 21.87 2.70 27.55
C GLU A 518 21.19 3.01 28.89
N GLU A 519 21.07 2.03 29.80
CA GLU A 519 20.44 2.22 31.12
C GLU A 519 21.24 3.21 31.98
N VAL A 520 22.56 3.10 31.97
CA VAL A 520 23.46 4.00 32.72
C VAL A 520 23.40 5.42 32.17
N TYR A 521 23.35 5.58 30.84
CA TYR A 521 23.19 6.89 30.23
C TYR A 521 21.83 7.50 30.54
N VAL A 522 20.74 6.73 30.44
CA VAL A 522 19.40 7.19 30.83
C VAL A 522 19.34 7.60 32.30
N GLU A 523 19.96 6.85 33.22
CA GLU A 523 20.06 7.26 34.62
C GLU A 523 20.87 8.56 34.80
N SER A 524 21.95 8.74 34.03
CA SER A 524 22.76 9.96 34.08
C SER A 524 21.99 11.19 33.58
N LEU A 525 21.15 11.00 32.56
CA LEU A 525 20.24 12.00 32.01
C LEU A 525 19.06 12.28 32.96
N LYS A 526 18.64 11.32 33.80
CA LYS A 526 17.63 11.57 34.85
C LYS A 526 18.18 12.39 36.02
N ARG A 527 19.50 12.32 36.27
CA ARG A 527 20.17 13.04 37.37
C ARG A 527 20.56 14.48 36.99
N ARG A 528 20.58 14.81 35.70
CA ARG A 528 20.92 16.15 35.19
C ARG A 528 19.84 16.61 34.22
N PRO A 529 19.22 17.79 34.41
CA PRO A 529 18.34 18.33 33.38
C PRO A 529 19.17 18.58 32.12
N VAL A 530 18.94 17.77 31.08
CA VAL A 530 19.49 17.99 29.75
C VAL A 530 18.45 18.72 28.95
N VAL A 531 18.73 19.98 28.64
CA VAL A 531 17.92 20.77 27.71
C VAL A 531 18.40 20.44 26.31
N VAL A 532 17.54 19.81 25.51
CA VAL A 532 17.79 19.55 24.09
C VAL A 532 17.09 20.65 23.30
N ASN A 533 17.87 21.46 22.58
CA ASN A 533 17.32 22.39 21.62
C ASN A 533 17.17 21.65 20.28
N PHE A 534 15.98 21.68 19.71
CA PHE A 534 15.71 21.12 18.39
C PHE A 534 14.85 22.11 17.59
N ASP A 535 14.98 22.08 16.27
CA ASP A 535 14.14 22.89 15.39
C ASP A 535 12.75 22.27 15.30
N VAL A 536 11.75 22.98 15.83
CA VAL A 536 10.35 22.56 15.83
C VAL A 536 9.82 22.39 14.39
N LEU A 537 10.26 23.24 13.46
CA LEU A 537 9.82 23.16 12.06
C LEU A 537 10.33 21.89 11.39
N GLU A 538 11.56 21.47 11.71
CA GLU A 538 12.14 20.23 11.20
C GLU A 538 11.37 19.01 11.72
N VAL A 539 10.98 19.00 13.00
CA VAL A 539 10.17 17.91 13.58
C VAL A 539 8.79 17.84 12.94
N VAL A 540 8.13 18.99 12.71
CA VAL A 540 6.84 19.05 12.00
C VAL A 540 7.00 18.54 10.56
N GLN A 541 8.04 18.99 9.85
CA GLN A 541 8.29 18.55 8.48
C GLN A 541 8.57 17.06 8.40
N GLN A 542 9.32 16.50 9.35
CA GLN A 542 9.57 15.07 9.44
C GLN A 542 8.28 14.29 9.67
N ALA A 543 7.40 14.75 10.56
CA ALA A 543 6.10 14.10 10.77
C ALA A 543 5.21 14.15 9.52
N VAL A 544 5.23 15.26 8.77
CA VAL A 544 4.53 15.35 7.48
C VAL A 544 5.11 14.36 6.46
N ASN A 545 6.43 14.27 6.35
CA ASN A 545 7.11 13.34 5.45
C ASN A 545 6.80 11.88 5.82
N ASP A 546 6.85 11.55 7.12
CA ASP A 546 6.51 10.24 7.65
C ASP A 546 5.05 9.87 7.33
N ALA A 547 4.12 10.81 7.51
CA ALA A 547 2.72 10.59 7.13
C ALA A 547 2.58 10.34 5.61
N GLN A 548 3.21 11.18 4.80
CA GLN A 548 3.18 11.07 3.33
C GLN A 548 3.84 9.79 2.80
N SER A 549 4.73 9.15 3.57
CA SER A 549 5.36 7.88 3.19
C SER A 549 4.33 6.77 2.90
N CYS A 550 3.12 6.80 3.51
CA CYS A 550 2.06 5.84 3.20
C CYS A 550 1.66 5.88 1.70
N LEU A 551 1.73 7.05 1.05
CA LEU A 551 1.48 7.20 -0.41
C LEU A 551 2.51 6.48 -1.29
N GLY A 552 3.70 6.21 -0.76
CA GLY A 552 4.77 5.46 -1.43
C GLY A 552 4.75 3.95 -1.14
N VAL A 553 3.95 3.48 -0.17
CA VAL A 553 3.90 2.06 0.20
C VAL A 553 3.46 1.21 -1.00
N THR A 554 4.12 0.08 -1.22
CA THR A 554 3.79 -0.86 -2.29
C THR A 554 2.38 -1.38 -2.11
N LEU A 555 1.56 -1.26 -3.16
CA LEU A 555 0.19 -1.77 -3.14
C LEU A 555 0.20 -3.30 -2.99
N PRO A 556 -0.79 -3.87 -2.28
CA PRO A 556 -0.99 -5.31 -2.23
C PRO A 556 -1.19 -5.90 -3.64
N PRO A 557 -0.96 -7.21 -3.85
CA PRO A 557 -1.12 -7.85 -5.16
C PRO A 557 -2.48 -7.53 -5.80
N GLY A 558 -2.47 -7.03 -7.04
CA GLY A 558 -3.68 -6.65 -7.76
C GLY A 558 -4.33 -5.33 -7.30
N GLY A 559 -3.75 -4.65 -6.31
CA GLY A 559 -4.13 -3.30 -5.91
C GLY A 559 -3.75 -2.27 -6.97
N ILE A 560 -4.58 -1.25 -7.12
CA ILE A 560 -4.35 -0.14 -8.04
C ILE A 560 -4.39 1.20 -7.31
N ASN A 561 -3.69 2.20 -7.85
CA ASN A 561 -3.77 3.54 -7.32
C ASN A 561 -5.08 4.19 -7.76
N VAL A 562 -5.97 4.48 -6.81
CA VAL A 562 -7.30 5.04 -7.06
C VAL A 562 -7.22 6.34 -7.89
N ARG A 563 -6.22 7.19 -7.64
CA ARG A 563 -5.96 8.42 -8.43
C ARG A 563 -5.85 8.16 -9.92
N THR A 564 -5.28 7.02 -10.32
CA THR A 564 -5.04 6.68 -11.73
C THR A 564 -6.28 6.12 -12.43
N VAL A 565 -7.24 5.56 -11.68
CA VAL A 565 -8.40 4.84 -12.23
C VAL A 565 -9.74 5.50 -11.96
N ALA A 566 -9.79 6.45 -11.00
CA ALA A 566 -10.99 7.21 -10.68
C ALA A 566 -11.48 8.04 -11.87
N GLY A 567 -10.60 8.44 -12.79
CA GLY A 567 -10.97 9.27 -13.93
C GLY A 567 -11.64 10.57 -13.48
N SER A 568 -12.87 10.80 -13.92
CA SER A 568 -13.70 11.95 -13.52
C SER A 568 -14.81 11.58 -12.51
N PHE A 569 -14.75 10.38 -11.93
CA PHE A 569 -15.72 9.97 -10.92
C PHE A 569 -15.32 10.54 -9.56
N ASP A 570 -16.16 11.41 -9.01
CA ASP A 570 -16.19 11.69 -7.57
C ASP A 570 -17.32 10.86 -6.96
N TYR A 571 -16.95 9.76 -6.29
CA TYR A 571 -17.88 8.91 -5.57
C TYR A 571 -17.33 8.57 -4.21
N ALA A 572 -18.23 8.34 -3.26
CA ALA A 572 -17.90 7.98 -1.90
C ALA A 572 -18.56 6.65 -1.51
N TYR A 573 -17.76 5.73 -0.96
CA TYR A 573 -18.16 4.41 -0.51
C TYR A 573 -18.18 4.41 1.01
N SER A 574 -19.36 4.27 1.60
CA SER A 574 -19.49 4.12 3.06
C SER A 574 -19.13 2.70 3.49
N ALA A 575 -18.48 2.56 4.64
CA ALA A 575 -18.32 1.27 5.30
C ALA A 575 -19.67 0.74 5.81
N ASP A 576 -19.86 -0.59 5.83
CA ASP A 576 -21.09 -1.24 6.32
C ASP A 576 -21.30 -1.02 7.84
N GLY A 577 -20.27 -0.60 8.58
CA GLY A 577 -20.31 -0.34 10.01
C GLY A 577 -19.16 0.54 10.52
N ARG A 578 -19.06 0.69 11.86
CA ARG A 578 -17.92 1.33 12.51
C ARG A 578 -16.68 0.43 12.41
N VAL A 579 -15.52 1.03 12.20
CA VAL A 579 -14.27 0.30 11.91
C VAL A 579 -13.11 0.80 12.74
N ASP A 580 -12.15 -0.11 12.96
CA ASP A 580 -10.87 0.16 13.62
C ASP A 580 -9.74 0.10 12.58
N VAL A 581 -8.92 1.15 12.50
CA VAL A 581 -7.77 1.24 11.57
C VAL A 581 -6.57 1.88 12.30
N PRO A 582 -5.55 1.10 12.68
CA PRO A 582 -4.38 1.60 13.40
C PRO A 582 -3.43 2.41 12.51
N SER A 583 -2.60 3.26 13.13
CA SER A 583 -1.65 4.16 12.44
C SER A 583 -0.29 3.53 12.18
N ASP A 584 -0.29 2.29 11.69
CA ASP A 584 0.90 1.45 11.54
C ASP A 584 1.53 1.50 10.14
N GLY A 585 0.92 2.21 9.20
CA GLY A 585 1.35 2.27 7.80
C GLY A 585 1.15 0.95 7.03
N GLN A 586 0.40 -0.01 7.57
CA GLN A 586 0.08 -1.28 6.91
C GLN A 586 -1.33 -1.25 6.30
N PHE A 587 -1.59 -2.16 5.35
CA PHE A 587 -2.90 -2.27 4.70
C PHE A 587 -3.85 -3.13 5.52
N HIS A 588 -4.97 -2.53 5.94
CA HIS A 588 -6.07 -3.18 6.65
C HIS A 588 -7.30 -3.33 5.75
N SER A 589 -7.99 -4.47 5.84
CA SER A 589 -9.16 -4.74 4.99
C SER A 589 -10.45 -4.24 5.62
N VAL A 590 -11.16 -3.35 4.91
CA VAL A 590 -12.46 -2.82 5.32
C VAL A 590 -13.56 -3.33 4.38
N ALA A 591 -14.67 -3.77 4.94
CA ALA A 591 -15.88 -4.09 4.19
C ALA A 591 -16.69 -2.81 3.91
N LEU A 592 -17.07 -2.60 2.66
CA LEU A 592 -17.78 -1.39 2.24
C LEU A 592 -19.26 -1.66 2.00
N THR A 593 -19.59 -2.31 0.89
CA THR A 593 -20.99 -2.60 0.55
C THR A 593 -21.06 -3.81 -0.37
N GLY A 594 -22.19 -4.51 -0.38
CA GLY A 594 -22.44 -5.60 -1.32
C GLY A 594 -23.83 -5.55 -1.92
N ARG A 595 -23.97 -5.97 -3.18
CA ARG A 595 -25.26 -6.10 -3.87
C ARG A 595 -25.29 -7.33 -4.77
N THR A 596 -26.49 -7.86 -4.95
CA THR A 596 -26.74 -9.00 -5.84
C THR A 596 -27.17 -8.51 -7.23
N THR A 597 -26.76 -9.24 -8.26
CA THR A 597 -27.13 -9.02 -9.66
C THR A 597 -27.38 -10.36 -10.35
N ASP A 598 -28.06 -10.32 -11.50
CA ASP A 598 -28.25 -11.49 -12.34
C ASP A 598 -26.96 -11.77 -13.15
N VAL A 599 -26.70 -13.05 -13.40
CA VAL A 599 -25.53 -13.51 -14.15
C VAL A 599 -25.96 -14.29 -15.38
N ASP A 600 -25.43 -13.92 -16.53
CA ASP A 600 -25.50 -14.70 -17.76
C ASP A 600 -24.17 -15.46 -17.96
N LEU A 601 -24.17 -16.76 -17.69
CA LEU A 601 -23.00 -17.61 -17.84
C LEU A 601 -22.88 -18.11 -19.29
N ARG A 602 -21.76 -17.78 -19.93
CA ARG A 602 -21.45 -18.15 -21.31
C ARG A 602 -20.19 -19.01 -21.38
N TYR A 603 -20.18 -19.92 -22.34
CA TYR A 603 -19.01 -20.71 -22.68
C TYR A 603 -18.45 -20.18 -23.98
N ILE A 604 -17.19 -19.77 -24.02
CA ILE A 604 -16.55 -19.18 -25.20
C ILE A 604 -15.32 -19.99 -25.55
N VAL A 605 -15.15 -20.29 -26.84
CA VAL A 605 -13.96 -20.97 -27.36
C VAL A 605 -13.48 -20.27 -28.63
N VAL A 606 -12.16 -20.23 -28.82
CA VAL A 606 -11.52 -19.69 -30.03
C VAL A 606 -10.65 -20.81 -30.61
N PRO A 607 -11.24 -21.83 -31.26
CA PRO A 607 -10.57 -23.12 -31.49
C PRO A 607 -9.30 -23.05 -32.34
N ARG A 608 -9.11 -21.96 -33.09
CA ARG A 608 -7.88 -21.67 -33.84
C ARG A 608 -6.70 -21.32 -32.93
N GLU A 609 -6.96 -20.65 -31.81
CA GLU A 609 -5.93 -20.18 -30.87
C GLU A 609 -5.83 -21.14 -29.67
N ASP A 610 -6.96 -21.59 -29.12
CA ASP A 610 -7.04 -22.60 -28.06
C ASP A 610 -8.38 -23.36 -28.15
N THR A 611 -8.30 -24.68 -28.04
CA THR A 611 -9.47 -25.58 -28.03
C THR A 611 -10.12 -25.70 -26.66
N ASN A 612 -9.51 -25.16 -25.61
CA ASN A 612 -10.12 -25.07 -24.27
C ASN A 612 -11.33 -24.12 -24.28
N VAL A 613 -12.41 -24.56 -23.63
CA VAL A 613 -13.64 -23.75 -23.50
C VAL A 613 -13.58 -22.91 -22.23
N PHE A 614 -13.64 -21.60 -22.36
CA PHE A 614 -13.59 -20.65 -21.26
C PHE A 614 -14.98 -20.31 -20.75
N ARG A 615 -15.17 -20.35 -19.43
CA ARG A 615 -16.39 -19.89 -18.77
C ARG A 615 -16.30 -18.40 -18.52
N ILE A 616 -17.29 -17.66 -18.96
CA ILE A 616 -17.40 -16.21 -18.78
C ILE A 616 -18.74 -15.91 -18.12
N ALA A 617 -18.71 -15.23 -16.98
CA ALA A 617 -19.91 -14.66 -16.38
C ALA A 617 -20.08 -13.21 -16.86
N GLN A 618 -21.15 -12.94 -17.60
CA GLN A 618 -21.58 -11.58 -17.91
C GLN A 618 -22.54 -11.11 -16.84
N LEU A 619 -22.26 -9.94 -16.26
CA LEU A 619 -23.08 -9.38 -15.19
C LEU A 619 -23.06 -7.85 -15.24
N ARG A 620 -24.04 -7.24 -14.61
CA ARG A 620 -24.19 -5.78 -14.56
C ARG A 620 -23.72 -5.28 -13.20
N ASN A 621 -23.02 -4.14 -13.15
CA ASN A 621 -22.68 -3.49 -11.90
C ASN A 621 -23.96 -3.14 -11.12
N PRO A 622 -24.26 -3.81 -9.99
CA PRO A 622 -25.49 -3.61 -9.23
C PRO A 622 -25.45 -2.36 -8.34
N LEU A 623 -24.27 -1.75 -8.17
CA LEU A 623 -24.10 -0.59 -7.32
C LEU A 623 -24.62 0.68 -8.02
N ARG A 624 -24.94 1.68 -7.19
CA ARG A 624 -25.13 3.07 -7.64
C ARG A 624 -23.80 3.83 -7.78
N ALA A 625 -22.70 3.12 -7.53
CA ALA A 625 -21.32 3.57 -7.59
C ALA A 625 -20.60 2.87 -8.77
N PRO A 626 -19.56 3.49 -9.36
CA PRO A 626 -18.68 2.76 -10.25
C PRO A 626 -17.98 1.63 -9.48
N LEU A 627 -17.70 0.51 -10.13
CA LEU A 627 -16.69 -0.42 -9.66
C LEU A 627 -15.39 0.05 -10.29
N LEU A 628 -14.41 0.42 -9.49
CA LEU A 628 -13.11 0.82 -9.99
C LEU A 628 -12.33 -0.42 -10.44
N ALA A 629 -11.35 -0.21 -11.33
CA ALA A 629 -10.43 -1.29 -11.64
C ALA A 629 -9.74 -1.79 -10.36
N GLY A 630 -9.53 -3.09 -10.24
CA GLY A 630 -8.96 -3.69 -9.03
C GLY A 630 -9.05 -5.21 -9.03
N SER A 631 -8.44 -5.83 -8.04
CA SER A 631 -8.47 -7.29 -7.87
C SER A 631 -9.83 -7.77 -7.35
N ALA A 632 -10.29 -8.90 -7.87
CA ALA A 632 -11.53 -9.56 -7.52
C ALA A 632 -11.29 -11.06 -7.28
N ASP A 633 -11.64 -11.52 -6.09
CA ASP A 633 -11.71 -12.95 -5.79
C ASP A 633 -13.05 -13.51 -6.24
N VAL A 634 -13.02 -14.58 -7.01
CA VAL A 634 -14.20 -15.18 -7.62
C VAL A 634 -14.48 -16.53 -6.99
N TYR A 635 -15.68 -16.66 -6.42
CA TYR A 635 -16.21 -17.88 -5.84
C TYR A 635 -17.41 -18.35 -6.67
N VAL A 636 -17.52 -19.65 -6.89
CA VAL A 636 -18.68 -20.29 -7.52
C VAL A 636 -19.19 -21.36 -6.57
N ASP A 637 -20.47 -21.31 -6.21
CA ASP A 637 -21.12 -22.27 -5.30
C ASP A 637 -20.33 -22.47 -3.98
N ASN A 638 -19.85 -21.34 -3.43
CA ASN A 638 -19.02 -21.23 -2.22
C ASN A 638 -17.58 -21.80 -2.29
N GLU A 639 -17.14 -22.28 -3.45
CA GLU A 639 -15.73 -22.64 -3.68
C GLU A 639 -14.96 -21.49 -4.33
N TYR A 640 -13.73 -21.25 -3.86
CA TYR A 640 -12.82 -20.30 -4.50
C TYR A 640 -12.33 -20.88 -5.83
N ILE A 641 -12.46 -20.10 -6.91
CA ILE A 641 -12.05 -20.51 -8.25
C ILE A 641 -10.72 -19.87 -8.64
N LEU A 642 -10.67 -18.53 -8.58
CA LEU A 642 -9.51 -17.74 -8.98
C LEU A 642 -9.61 -16.30 -8.47
N SER A 643 -8.48 -15.58 -8.54
CA SER A 643 -8.43 -14.13 -8.44
C SER A 643 -8.16 -13.54 -9.83
N THR A 644 -8.93 -12.52 -10.21
CA THR A 644 -8.80 -11.81 -11.49
C THR A 644 -8.81 -10.31 -11.24
N ASN A 645 -8.49 -9.52 -12.26
CA ASN A 645 -8.69 -8.08 -12.20
C ASN A 645 -9.97 -7.72 -12.94
N ILE A 646 -10.76 -6.79 -12.38
CA ILE A 646 -11.84 -6.12 -13.09
C ILE A 646 -11.36 -4.77 -13.62
N ALA A 647 -11.94 -4.34 -14.73
CA ALA A 647 -11.79 -2.98 -15.23
C ALA A 647 -12.72 -2.02 -14.47
N THR A 648 -12.56 -0.71 -14.68
CA THR A 648 -13.52 0.26 -14.16
C THR A 648 -14.86 0.11 -14.89
N VAL A 649 -15.94 -0.19 -14.15
CA VAL A 649 -17.30 -0.39 -14.67
C VAL A 649 -18.21 0.69 -14.08
N PRO A 650 -18.85 1.54 -14.90
CA PRO A 650 -19.77 2.57 -14.40
C PRO A 650 -20.97 1.94 -13.66
N PRO A 651 -21.71 2.71 -12.85
CA PRO A 651 -22.97 2.25 -12.28
C PRO A 651 -23.85 1.66 -13.37
N GLN A 652 -24.41 0.47 -13.14
CA GLN A 652 -25.25 -0.21 -14.12
C GLN A 652 -24.55 -0.52 -15.47
N GLY A 653 -23.21 -0.47 -15.54
CA GLY A 653 -22.43 -0.92 -16.68
C GLY A 653 -22.32 -2.45 -16.74
N ASN A 654 -21.99 -2.98 -17.91
CA ASN A 654 -21.75 -4.41 -18.09
C ASN A 654 -20.29 -4.77 -17.76
N MET A 655 -20.06 -5.96 -17.22
CA MET A 655 -18.73 -6.50 -16.99
C MET A 655 -18.68 -8.00 -17.28
N GLU A 656 -17.49 -8.48 -17.59
CA GLU A 656 -17.21 -9.90 -17.82
C GLU A 656 -16.21 -10.41 -16.80
N LEU A 657 -16.52 -11.53 -16.15
CA LEU A 657 -15.61 -12.25 -15.27
C LEU A 657 -15.25 -13.60 -15.90
N GLY A 658 -13.95 -13.82 -16.13
CA GLY A 658 -13.47 -15.15 -16.50
C GLY A 658 -13.50 -16.09 -15.30
N LEU A 659 -14.08 -17.29 -15.46
CA LEU A 659 -14.19 -18.31 -14.42
C LEU A 659 -13.28 -19.53 -14.70
N GLY A 660 -12.29 -19.36 -15.57
CA GLY A 660 -11.39 -20.42 -16.02
C GLY A 660 -11.98 -21.35 -17.08
N VAL A 661 -11.31 -22.48 -17.31
CA VAL A 661 -11.64 -23.45 -18.36
C VAL A 661 -12.69 -24.46 -17.86
N GLU A 662 -13.71 -24.75 -18.67
CA GLU A 662 -14.65 -25.84 -18.45
C GLU A 662 -14.13 -27.13 -19.12
N GLN A 663 -13.52 -28.00 -18.32
CA GLN A 663 -12.91 -29.23 -18.82
C GLN A 663 -13.94 -30.26 -19.33
N SER A 664 -15.21 -30.12 -18.94
CA SER A 664 -16.29 -31.01 -19.36
C SER A 664 -16.76 -30.75 -20.80
N ILE A 665 -16.41 -29.61 -21.40
CA ILE A 665 -16.72 -29.35 -22.80
C ILE A 665 -15.46 -29.56 -23.62
N LYS A 666 -15.47 -30.55 -24.52
CA LYS A 666 -14.34 -30.86 -25.40
C LYS A 666 -14.60 -30.29 -26.78
N VAL A 667 -13.61 -29.60 -27.33
CA VAL A 667 -13.68 -29.03 -28.68
C VAL A 667 -12.49 -29.55 -29.49
N ALA A 668 -12.75 -29.95 -30.74
CA ALA A 668 -11.73 -30.31 -31.70
C ALA A 668 -11.91 -29.47 -32.97
N ARG A 669 -10.83 -28.88 -33.47
CA ARG A 669 -10.79 -28.14 -34.75
C ARG A 669 -10.00 -28.96 -35.75
N ASN A 670 -10.66 -29.41 -36.81
CA ASN A 670 -10.08 -30.16 -37.91
C ASN A 670 -10.14 -29.31 -39.19
N THR A 671 -9.01 -29.12 -39.85
CA THR A 671 -8.96 -28.36 -41.11
C THR A 671 -8.42 -29.21 -42.24
N SER A 672 -8.93 -28.94 -43.44
CA SER A 672 -8.51 -29.59 -44.67
C SER A 672 -8.45 -28.55 -45.78
N TYR A 673 -7.53 -28.73 -46.71
CA TYR A 673 -7.36 -27.82 -47.84
C TYR A 673 -7.18 -28.60 -49.14
N GLN A 674 -7.67 -28.04 -50.24
CA GLN A 674 -7.51 -28.57 -51.59
C GLN A 674 -7.16 -27.43 -52.54
N GLU A 675 -6.15 -27.64 -53.39
CA GLU A 675 -5.75 -26.68 -54.42
C GLU A 675 -6.29 -27.15 -55.77
N VAL A 676 -7.11 -26.31 -56.40
CA VAL A 676 -7.69 -26.57 -57.72
C VAL A 676 -7.24 -25.45 -58.67
N ARG A 677 -6.75 -25.83 -59.85
CA ARG A 677 -6.45 -24.86 -60.91
C ARG A 677 -7.68 -24.69 -61.78
N SER A 678 -8.16 -23.45 -61.94
CA SER A 678 -9.31 -23.14 -62.79
C SER A 678 -8.91 -22.13 -63.88
N GLY A 679 -9.25 -22.43 -65.13
CA GLY A 679 -9.08 -21.54 -66.29
C GLY A 679 -8.83 -22.26 -67.61
N GLU A 680 -9.83 -22.30 -68.50
CA GLU A 680 -9.69 -22.79 -69.89
C GLU A 680 -9.48 -21.67 -70.92
N THR A 681 -9.41 -20.39 -70.55
CA THR A 681 -9.18 -19.31 -71.55
C THR A 681 -8.50 -18.07 -70.94
N ILE A 682 -7.21 -17.87 -71.28
CA ILE A 682 -6.37 -16.66 -71.18
C ILE A 682 -5.88 -16.20 -69.78
N VAL A 683 -6.62 -16.38 -68.68
CA VAL A 683 -6.12 -16.07 -67.31
C VAL A 683 -6.35 -17.28 -66.39
N ALA A 684 -5.26 -17.85 -65.88
CA ALA A 684 -5.32 -18.99 -64.94
C ALA A 684 -5.35 -18.49 -63.49
N PHE A 685 -6.24 -19.07 -62.68
CA PHE A 685 -6.36 -18.81 -61.25
C PHE A 685 -6.00 -20.05 -60.44
N ASN A 686 -5.47 -19.84 -59.24
CA ASN A 686 -5.36 -20.87 -58.21
C ASN A 686 -6.53 -20.68 -57.23
N GLU A 687 -7.35 -21.73 -57.07
CA GLU A 687 -8.41 -21.81 -56.06
C GLU A 687 -7.91 -22.66 -54.89
N LEU A 688 -7.70 -22.02 -53.74
CA LEU A 688 -7.39 -22.70 -52.49
C LEU A 688 -8.70 -22.87 -51.72
N ARG A 689 -9.26 -24.09 -51.76
CA ARG A 689 -10.49 -24.44 -51.04
C ARG A 689 -10.14 -24.92 -49.64
N HIS A 690 -10.66 -24.25 -48.63
CA HIS A 690 -10.45 -24.56 -47.24
C HIS A 690 -11.75 -25.03 -46.60
N HIS A 691 -11.69 -26.14 -45.88
CA HIS A 691 -12.80 -26.65 -45.08
C HIS A 691 -12.37 -26.79 -43.63
N ILE A 692 -13.07 -26.08 -42.75
CA ILE A 692 -12.88 -26.11 -41.31
C ILE A 692 -14.08 -26.83 -40.70
N LYS A 693 -13.81 -27.87 -39.90
CA LYS A 693 -14.80 -28.60 -39.11
C LYS A 693 -14.47 -28.49 -37.63
N ILE A 694 -15.43 -28.08 -36.82
CA ILE A 694 -15.30 -27.94 -35.37
C ILE A 694 -16.29 -28.88 -34.70
N ASP A 695 -15.80 -29.84 -33.95
CA ASP A 695 -16.62 -30.80 -33.20
C ASP A 695 -16.64 -30.41 -31.72
N ILE A 696 -17.84 -30.24 -31.16
CA ILE A 696 -18.06 -29.83 -29.76
C ILE A 696 -18.78 -30.97 -29.04
N HIS A 697 -18.27 -31.37 -27.89
CA HIS A 697 -18.86 -32.41 -27.05
C HIS A 697 -19.11 -31.88 -25.64
N ASN A 698 -20.37 -31.82 -25.21
CA ASN A 698 -20.77 -31.35 -23.89
C ASN A 698 -20.92 -32.55 -22.94
N LEU A 699 -19.95 -32.80 -22.05
CA LEU A 699 -20.02 -33.87 -21.04
C LEU A 699 -20.78 -33.47 -19.77
N MET A 700 -21.27 -32.23 -19.67
CA MET A 700 -21.98 -31.76 -18.50
C MET A 700 -23.37 -32.41 -18.38
N SER A 701 -23.94 -32.37 -17.17
CA SER A 701 -25.32 -32.80 -16.90
C SER A 701 -26.39 -31.79 -17.33
N ARG A 702 -26.00 -30.65 -17.90
CA ARG A 702 -26.88 -29.56 -18.34
C ARG A 702 -26.55 -29.08 -19.75
N SER A 703 -27.53 -28.45 -20.42
CA SER A 703 -27.33 -27.77 -21.70
C SER A 703 -26.33 -26.61 -21.56
N ALA A 704 -25.47 -26.41 -22.57
CA ALA A 704 -24.46 -25.36 -22.58
C ALA A 704 -24.62 -24.47 -23.82
N LYS A 705 -24.74 -23.15 -23.62
CA LYS A 705 -24.70 -22.14 -24.68
C LYS A 705 -23.25 -21.77 -24.96
N ILE A 706 -22.75 -22.19 -26.12
CA ILE A 706 -21.34 -22.07 -26.50
C ILE A 706 -21.21 -21.07 -27.67
N GLU A 707 -20.38 -20.04 -27.45
CA GLU A 707 -19.95 -19.10 -28.47
C GLU A 707 -18.61 -19.58 -29.06
N VAL A 708 -18.60 -19.96 -30.33
CA VAL A 708 -17.39 -20.36 -31.05
C VAL A 708 -16.95 -19.21 -31.93
N ARG A 709 -15.75 -18.68 -31.71
CA ARG A 709 -15.17 -17.57 -32.49
C ARG A 709 -14.15 -18.09 -33.47
N GLU A 710 -14.20 -17.61 -34.71
CA GLU A 710 -13.28 -17.97 -35.79
C GLU A 710 -12.97 -16.73 -36.64
N ARG A 711 -11.86 -16.75 -37.36
CA ARG A 711 -11.47 -15.68 -38.29
C ARG A 711 -11.14 -16.23 -39.66
N LEU A 712 -11.54 -15.49 -40.68
CA LEU A 712 -11.14 -15.71 -42.06
C LEU A 712 -10.05 -14.72 -42.49
N PRO A 713 -9.15 -15.11 -43.40
CA PRO A 713 -8.19 -14.18 -43.98
C PRO A 713 -8.90 -13.07 -44.75
N ILE A 714 -8.36 -11.85 -44.66
CA ILE A 714 -8.83 -10.70 -45.42
C ILE A 714 -7.74 -10.26 -46.41
N PRO A 715 -8.09 -9.94 -47.67
CA PRO A 715 -7.13 -9.38 -48.60
C PRO A 715 -6.55 -8.07 -48.08
N ALA A 716 -5.25 -7.87 -48.26
CA ALA A 716 -4.62 -6.58 -48.02
C ALA A 716 -5.10 -5.54 -49.05
N GLU A 717 -5.02 -4.26 -48.69
CA GLU A 717 -5.44 -3.17 -49.57
C GLU A 717 -4.64 -3.20 -50.89
N GLY A 718 -5.34 -3.27 -52.03
CA GLY A 718 -4.72 -3.38 -53.36
C GLY A 718 -4.24 -4.79 -53.76
N ALA A 719 -4.42 -5.81 -52.92
CA ALA A 719 -4.06 -7.19 -53.25
C ALA A 719 -5.02 -7.78 -54.29
N LYS A 720 -4.46 -8.49 -55.29
CA LYS A 720 -5.21 -9.23 -56.31
C LYS A 720 -5.66 -10.61 -55.81
N VAL A 721 -6.31 -10.65 -54.66
CA VAL A 721 -6.78 -11.88 -54.00
C VAL A 721 -8.24 -11.68 -53.59
N ASP A 722 -9.08 -12.67 -53.87
CA ASP A 722 -10.49 -12.67 -53.45
C ASP A 722 -10.76 -13.84 -52.49
N VAL A 723 -11.52 -13.58 -51.43
CA VAL A 723 -11.86 -14.59 -50.41
C VAL A 723 -13.37 -14.75 -50.39
N GLN A 724 -13.85 -15.92 -50.82
CA GLN A 724 -15.27 -16.22 -50.97
C GLN A 724 -15.69 -17.30 -49.96
N VAL A 725 -16.74 -17.05 -49.20
CA VAL A 725 -17.34 -18.06 -48.31
C VAL A 725 -18.37 -18.85 -49.11
N GLU A 726 -18.19 -20.17 -49.22
CA GLU A 726 -19.05 -21.03 -50.02
C GLU A 726 -20.21 -21.57 -49.19
N GLN A 727 -19.90 -22.22 -48.07
CA GLN A 727 -20.89 -22.85 -47.20
C GLN A 727 -20.54 -22.66 -45.73
N VAL A 728 -21.55 -22.43 -44.88
CA VAL A 728 -21.40 -22.36 -43.43
C VAL A 728 -22.55 -23.10 -42.79
N THR A 729 -22.29 -24.00 -41.85
CA THR A 729 -23.32 -24.77 -41.15
C THR A 729 -22.92 -24.99 -39.70
N PRO A 730 -23.71 -24.55 -38.71
CA PRO A 730 -24.87 -23.66 -38.80
C PRO A 730 -24.49 -22.22 -39.20
N ALA A 731 -25.46 -21.36 -39.49
CA ALA A 731 -25.18 -19.98 -39.88
C ALA A 731 -24.46 -19.20 -38.76
N TRP A 732 -23.29 -18.63 -39.07
CA TRP A 732 -22.55 -17.75 -38.17
C TRP A 732 -22.95 -16.27 -38.30
N ARG A 733 -22.45 -15.43 -37.40
CA ARG A 733 -22.62 -13.96 -37.42
C ARG A 733 -21.26 -13.27 -37.48
N LYS A 734 -21.17 -12.09 -38.10
CA LYS A 734 -19.95 -11.28 -38.06
C LYS A 734 -19.61 -10.89 -36.61
N TYR A 735 -18.33 -10.91 -36.28
CA TYR A 735 -17.79 -10.58 -34.97
C TYR A 735 -16.60 -9.62 -35.14
N LYS A 736 -16.64 -8.49 -34.43
CA LYS A 736 -15.67 -7.40 -34.56
C LYS A 736 -14.75 -7.23 -33.35
N GLN A 737 -14.99 -7.96 -32.26
CA GLN A 737 -14.18 -7.85 -31.03
C GLN A 737 -14.12 -6.41 -30.46
N GLU A 738 -15.23 -5.67 -30.55
CA GLU A 738 -15.32 -4.28 -30.07
C GLU A 738 -15.11 -4.21 -28.55
N GLU A 739 -15.45 -5.28 -27.83
CA GLU A 739 -15.36 -5.37 -26.37
C GLU A 739 -13.91 -5.48 -25.82
N ARG A 740 -12.90 -5.75 -26.67
CA ARG A 740 -11.50 -5.94 -26.24
C ARG A 740 -10.57 -4.77 -26.59
N SER A 741 -11.10 -3.62 -27.00
CA SER A 741 -10.31 -2.44 -27.47
C SER A 741 -9.33 -2.74 -28.64
N ALA A 742 -9.42 -3.92 -29.24
CA ALA A 742 -8.61 -4.40 -30.35
C ALA A 742 -9.55 -5.05 -31.38
N PRO A 743 -10.19 -4.24 -32.24
CA PRO A 743 -11.17 -4.75 -33.17
C PRO A 743 -10.51 -5.65 -34.22
N ILE A 744 -11.21 -6.71 -34.59
CA ILE A 744 -10.76 -7.64 -35.64
C ILE A 744 -11.60 -7.46 -36.90
N VAL A 745 -10.95 -7.62 -38.05
CA VAL A 745 -11.59 -7.63 -39.36
C VAL A 745 -11.55 -9.07 -39.89
N GLY A 746 -12.67 -9.56 -40.43
CA GLY A 746 -12.80 -10.96 -40.84
C GLY A 746 -13.16 -11.94 -39.72
N GLY A 747 -13.59 -11.43 -38.56
CA GLY A 747 -14.07 -12.26 -37.44
C GLY A 747 -15.52 -12.72 -37.61
N TYR A 748 -15.80 -13.95 -37.18
CA TYR A 748 -17.10 -14.58 -37.18
C TYR A 748 -17.34 -15.34 -35.87
N ARG A 749 -18.61 -15.53 -35.51
CA ARG A 749 -19.01 -16.33 -34.36
C ARG A 749 -20.22 -17.21 -34.61
N TRP A 750 -20.20 -18.43 -34.10
CA TRP A 750 -21.37 -19.28 -33.93
C TRP A 750 -21.91 -19.14 -32.51
N LEU A 751 -23.23 -19.13 -32.36
CA LEU A 751 -23.93 -19.23 -31.08
C LEU A 751 -24.74 -20.51 -31.13
N VAL A 752 -24.29 -21.54 -30.41
CA VAL A 752 -24.91 -22.86 -30.43
C VAL A 752 -25.26 -23.30 -29.02
N GLU A 753 -26.36 -24.03 -28.90
CA GLU A 753 -26.77 -24.65 -27.65
C GLU A 753 -26.60 -26.16 -27.78
N VAL A 754 -25.65 -26.72 -27.02
CA VAL A 754 -25.34 -28.15 -27.04
C VAL A 754 -25.98 -28.79 -25.79
N PRO A 755 -26.97 -29.67 -25.95
CA PRO A 755 -27.62 -30.33 -24.83
C PRO A 755 -26.66 -31.16 -23.98
N ALA A 756 -27.12 -31.54 -22.78
CA ALA A 756 -26.34 -32.35 -21.84
C ALA A 756 -25.93 -33.70 -22.47
N LYS A 757 -24.65 -34.07 -22.37
CA LYS A 757 -24.09 -35.33 -22.90
C LYS A 757 -24.21 -35.51 -24.42
N GLU A 758 -24.45 -34.43 -25.17
CA GLU A 758 -24.56 -34.45 -26.63
C GLU A 758 -23.33 -33.83 -27.32
N GLN A 759 -23.30 -33.95 -28.65
CA GLN A 759 -22.27 -33.38 -29.51
C GLN A 759 -22.89 -32.59 -30.66
N GLN A 760 -22.19 -31.57 -31.12
CA GLN A 760 -22.57 -30.75 -32.26
C GLN A 760 -21.35 -30.42 -33.12
N SER A 761 -21.51 -30.54 -34.43
CA SER A 761 -20.48 -30.19 -35.42
C SER A 761 -20.81 -28.86 -36.11
N LEU A 762 -19.81 -28.00 -36.25
CA LEU A 762 -19.84 -26.76 -37.03
C LEU A 762 -18.90 -26.90 -38.22
N SER A 763 -19.22 -26.29 -39.35
CA SER A 763 -18.39 -26.32 -40.55
C SER A 763 -18.45 -24.99 -41.31
N VAL A 764 -17.31 -24.64 -41.92
CA VAL A 764 -17.23 -23.57 -42.92
C VAL A 764 -16.32 -23.98 -44.05
N GLU A 765 -16.77 -23.71 -45.28
CA GLU A 765 -16.03 -23.84 -46.52
C GLU A 765 -15.82 -22.45 -47.11
N TYR A 766 -14.56 -22.11 -47.41
CA TYR A 766 -14.20 -20.86 -48.07
C TYR A 766 -13.07 -21.06 -49.07
N THR A 767 -13.07 -20.26 -50.12
CA THR A 767 -12.13 -20.35 -51.23
C THR A 767 -11.35 -19.06 -51.37
N ILE A 768 -10.02 -19.17 -51.40
CA ILE A 768 -9.12 -18.07 -51.71
C ILE A 768 -8.74 -18.17 -53.20
N LYS A 769 -9.08 -17.15 -53.98
CA LYS A 769 -8.74 -17.05 -55.41
C LYS A 769 -7.54 -16.14 -55.58
N THR A 770 -6.45 -16.67 -56.12
CA THR A 770 -5.24 -15.91 -56.46
C THR A 770 -4.89 -16.07 -57.93
N PHE A 771 -4.15 -15.11 -58.50
CA PHE A 771 -3.55 -15.28 -59.82
C PHE A 771 -2.35 -16.24 -59.72
N VAL A 772 -2.05 -16.97 -60.81
CA VAL A 772 -0.96 -17.96 -60.85
C VAL A 772 0.43 -17.34 -60.64
N ASP A 773 0.60 -16.05 -60.98
CA ASP A 773 1.84 -15.29 -60.78
C ASP A 773 2.00 -14.73 -59.36
N SER A 774 0.98 -14.87 -58.50
CA SER A 774 0.94 -14.31 -57.16
C SER A 774 1.16 -15.40 -56.11
N GLU A 775 2.09 -15.18 -55.18
CA GLU A 775 2.37 -16.09 -54.07
C GLU A 775 1.77 -15.56 -52.75
N LEU A 776 1.15 -16.44 -51.98
CA LEU A 776 0.58 -16.14 -50.69
C LEU A 776 1.71 -16.15 -49.63
N ILE A 777 2.07 -14.98 -49.11
CA ILE A 777 3.15 -14.80 -48.12
C ILE A 777 2.53 -14.65 -46.72
N GLY A 778 2.94 -15.49 -45.77
CA GLY A 778 2.60 -15.33 -44.34
C GLY A 778 1.15 -15.67 -43.94
N GLY A 779 0.40 -16.39 -44.77
CA GLY A 779 -0.94 -16.89 -44.43
C GLY A 779 -1.41 -18.00 -45.34
N ASN A 780 -2.02 -19.05 -44.76
CA ASN A 780 -2.89 -20.09 -45.34
C ASN A 780 -2.60 -20.70 -46.74
N ARG A 781 -1.33 -20.94 -47.12
CA ARG A 781 -1.05 -21.94 -48.18
C ARG A 781 -1.20 -23.37 -47.65
N ARG A 782 -0.90 -23.56 -46.36
CA ARG A 782 -1.20 -24.70 -45.50
C ARG A 782 -1.52 -24.13 -44.11
N GLU A 783 -2.66 -24.45 -43.52
CA GLU A 783 -2.83 -24.27 -42.07
C GLU A 783 -2.07 -25.43 -41.43
N GLU A 784 -0.96 -25.16 -40.74
CA GLU A 784 -0.33 -26.13 -39.83
C GLU A 784 -1.04 -26.15 -38.47
#